data_AF-A0A127EVK3-F1
#
_entry.id   AF-A0A127EVK3-F1
#
_cell.length_a   1.000
_cell.length_b   1.000
_cell.length_c   1.000
_cell.angle_alpha   90.00
_cell.angle_beta   90.00
_cell.angle_gamma   90.00
#
_symmetry.space_group_name_H-M   'P 1'
#
loop_
_entity.id
_entity.type
_entity.pdbx_description
1 polymer ?
#
loop_
_entity_poly.entity_id
_entity_poly.type
_entity_poly.pdbx_seq_one_letter_code
_entity_poly.pdbx_strand_id
1 'polypeptide(L)'
;MKRSAFERMLKAAIGAAAAFVMLWPFDTALADCTPASASGVSAVCTGITNGQGGGAPGTTGQNAGYGTGGESNITVTVAPGASVSGLLFGMTFDNATVINAGAINATTNAGIFVFGDLNLINSGTIGHSVVASGTATIFNSGTISQGLDASTINLTNTGNVSALGLNAVLGNTVNITNSGSITSDLIGIAVRISGNIVNTGNISGGQAGISAEALSNMRVVNSGAITGSAVGIIASGTTSITNSGTISGPAAIVFAANADTLTLLPGSKIVGAINLGGGGDTVNFRTGNQILTFDTLAGATITGTVPFAVSGNQVATIDPTPFAANGRVLGDFSRSVSQAVPDFGNKPAATGGAPMGYAPPSASSVVSSAFDGMPGLQAYAADQAVFKAPTVVQADGTAIWARGFGGYRTQNADGVLLRTSNTFYGGAIGIEKQVRYDLRVGAFAGGGTTRSTIELNTGDTNSNLGFGGLYARYFRGASFLYAAVQGGGSQNDTSRNINNNLAAGGLETAKGSYSGWYISPELRLGHNIALGRVMDSQYTLTPSIGVRYLYGSFGGYTETGSTANLTVNSQTVGTLEERAELKLTRATQFNATTALLIDVTGGALGVQRVGSNTVNAALLGQSIPFAVPGKDDTWGGFGGAGMEWRTGDVGLFASGEYLWLSDSSTVISGKGGVRVAF
;
A
#
# COMPACT_ATOMS: atom_id res chain seq x y z
N MET A 1 -42.00 -8.27 -21.34
CA MET A 1 -41.07 -9.41 -21.34
C MET A 1 -40.06 -9.18 -20.21
N LYS A 2 -40.05 -10.07 -19.20
CA LYS A 2 -39.05 -10.28 -18.13
C LYS A 2 -38.80 -9.16 -17.08
N ARG A 3 -39.66 -9.14 -16.06
CA ARG A 3 -39.36 -8.77 -14.66
C ARG A 3 -40.29 -9.61 -13.75
N SER A 4 -39.88 -10.81 -13.33
CA SER A 4 -40.62 -11.60 -12.31
C SER A 4 -39.88 -12.87 -11.82
N ALA A 5 -38.61 -12.78 -11.42
CA ALA A 5 -37.90 -13.92 -10.83
C ALA A 5 -37.31 -13.66 -9.43
N PHE A 6 -37.49 -12.46 -8.85
CA PHE A 6 -36.92 -12.11 -7.55
C PHE A 6 -37.96 -11.96 -6.41
N GLU A 7 -39.26 -12.05 -6.71
CA GLU A 7 -40.34 -11.93 -5.70
C GLU A 7 -40.97 -13.26 -5.27
N ARG A 8 -40.49 -14.41 -5.77
CA ARG A 8 -41.04 -15.74 -5.41
C ARG A 8 -40.21 -16.53 -4.39
N MET A 9 -39.09 -16.02 -3.89
CA MET A 9 -38.26 -16.71 -2.88
C MET A 9 -38.30 -16.10 -1.47
N LEU A 10 -39.19 -15.13 -1.19
CA LEU A 10 -39.28 -14.47 0.12
C LEU A 10 -40.67 -14.57 0.80
N LYS A 11 -41.50 -15.55 0.42
CA LYS A 11 -42.82 -15.80 1.07
C LYS A 11 -43.00 -17.24 1.56
N ALA A 12 -41.91 -17.98 1.80
CA ALA A 12 -41.94 -19.34 2.34
C ALA A 12 -41.26 -19.47 3.72
N ALA A 13 -41.08 -18.36 4.42
CA ALA A 13 -40.65 -18.35 5.82
C ALA A 13 -41.54 -17.36 6.57
N ILE A 14 -42.49 -17.89 7.34
CA ILE A 14 -43.21 -17.34 8.51
C ILE A 14 -44.61 -17.97 8.52
N GLY A 15 -44.86 -18.83 9.50
CA GLY A 15 -46.21 -19.20 9.94
C GLY A 15 -46.63 -20.66 9.72
N ALA A 16 -46.22 -21.56 10.62
CA ALA A 16 -47.07 -22.66 11.10
C ALA A 16 -46.45 -23.28 12.37
N ALA A 17 -46.73 -22.65 13.51
CA ALA A 17 -46.73 -23.33 14.79
C ALA A 17 -48.11 -23.97 15.00
N ALA A 18 -48.12 -25.26 15.33
CA ALA A 18 -48.97 -25.92 16.34
C ALA A 18 -49.40 -27.34 15.92
N ALA A 19 -49.26 -28.23 16.91
CA ALA A 19 -49.95 -29.51 17.09
C ALA A 19 -49.51 -30.70 16.22
N PHE A 20 -48.51 -31.44 16.71
CA PHE A 20 -48.69 -32.87 16.98
C PHE A 20 -47.84 -33.27 18.19
N VAL A 21 -48.51 -33.34 19.34
CA VAL A 21 -47.98 -34.01 20.54
C VAL A 21 -48.18 -35.50 20.30
N MET A 22 -47.10 -36.22 20.02
CA MET A 22 -47.00 -37.65 20.32
C MET A 22 -46.00 -37.82 21.45
N LEU A 23 -46.54 -38.06 22.64
CA LEU A 23 -45.82 -38.56 23.81
C LEU A 23 -45.38 -39.99 23.52
N TRP A 24 -44.12 -40.15 23.12
CA TRP A 24 -43.38 -41.39 23.36
C TRP A 24 -42.45 -41.13 24.55
N PRO A 25 -42.31 -42.08 25.49
CA PRO A 25 -41.38 -41.92 26.59
C PRO A 25 -39.98 -41.87 25.98
N PHE A 26 -39.36 -40.69 26.00
CA PHE A 26 -37.92 -40.62 25.87
C PHE A 26 -37.35 -41.23 27.14
N ASP A 27 -36.78 -42.43 27.03
CA ASP A 27 -35.65 -42.74 27.91
C ASP A 27 -34.66 -41.59 27.74
N THR A 28 -34.22 -41.00 28.85
CA THR A 28 -33.16 -40.01 28.88
C THR A 28 -31.93 -40.60 28.19
N ALA A 29 -31.71 -40.27 26.91
CA ALA A 29 -30.47 -40.62 26.22
C ALA A 29 -29.35 -39.85 26.91
N LEU A 30 -28.62 -40.55 27.78
CA LEU A 30 -27.40 -40.03 28.40
C LEU A 30 -26.48 -39.57 27.27
N ALA A 31 -26.17 -38.27 27.28
CA ALA A 31 -25.47 -37.62 26.19
C ALA A 31 -23.97 -37.90 26.28
N ASP A 32 -23.58 -39.10 25.85
CA ASP A 32 -22.24 -39.67 25.97
C ASP A 32 -21.58 -39.97 24.63
N CYS A 33 -20.27 -40.26 24.65
CA CYS A 33 -19.54 -40.69 23.47
C CYS A 33 -19.95 -42.12 23.09
N THR A 34 -20.44 -42.31 21.86
CA THR A 34 -20.89 -43.61 21.37
C THR A 34 -20.23 -43.98 20.05
N PRO A 35 -19.79 -45.26 19.86
CA PRO A 35 -19.83 -46.37 20.83
C PRO A 35 -18.71 -46.27 21.89
N ALA A 36 -18.62 -47.26 22.78
CA ALA A 36 -17.51 -47.38 23.74
C ALA A 36 -16.14 -47.40 23.05
N SER A 37 -15.08 -46.97 23.72
CA SER A 37 -13.75 -46.89 23.10
C SER A 37 -13.21 -48.28 22.76
N ALA A 38 -12.74 -48.43 21.53
CA ALA A 38 -12.04 -49.61 21.05
C ALA A 38 -11.20 -49.23 19.82
N SER A 39 -10.21 -50.06 19.48
CA SER A 39 -9.38 -49.85 18.30
C SER A 39 -10.20 -49.90 16.99
N GLY A 40 -9.89 -49.01 16.04
CA GLY A 40 -10.54 -48.95 14.72
C GLY A 40 -11.98 -48.41 14.71
N VAL A 41 -12.46 -47.87 15.83
CA VAL A 41 -13.83 -47.35 15.98
C VAL A 41 -13.90 -45.85 15.65
N SER A 42 -15.05 -45.41 15.17
CA SER A 42 -15.41 -43.98 15.06
C SER A 42 -16.52 -43.65 16.06
N ALA A 43 -16.21 -42.80 17.04
CA ALA A 43 -17.12 -42.41 18.11
C ALA A 43 -17.55 -40.93 17.98
N VAL A 44 -18.78 -40.64 18.38
CA VAL A 44 -19.34 -39.28 18.38
C VAL A 44 -19.87 -38.94 19.78
N CYS A 45 -19.46 -37.80 20.31
CA CYS A 45 -19.89 -37.25 21.59
C CYS A 45 -20.82 -36.06 21.33
N THR A 46 -22.07 -36.15 21.77
CA THR A 46 -23.12 -35.15 21.48
C THR A 46 -23.59 -34.34 22.69
N GLY A 47 -23.13 -34.65 23.90
CA GLY A 47 -23.39 -33.85 25.10
C GLY A 47 -22.28 -33.97 26.15
N ILE A 48 -22.65 -34.09 27.43
CA ILE A 48 -21.69 -34.07 28.54
C ILE A 48 -21.22 -35.47 28.88
N THR A 49 -19.99 -35.79 28.49
CA THR A 49 -19.27 -37.01 28.87
C THR A 49 -18.33 -36.71 30.03
N ASN A 50 -18.52 -37.38 31.16
CA ASN A 50 -17.71 -37.18 32.37
C ASN A 50 -17.16 -38.51 32.90
N GLY A 51 -15.90 -38.78 32.58
CA GLY A 51 -15.21 -39.98 33.03
C GLY A 51 -15.80 -41.28 32.47
N GLN A 52 -16.08 -41.35 31.16
CA GLN A 52 -16.58 -42.59 30.53
C GLN A 52 -15.45 -43.63 30.35
N GLY A 53 -14.22 -43.17 30.10
CA GLY A 53 -13.09 -44.04 29.79
C GLY A 53 -13.40 -44.98 28.63
N GLY A 54 -13.15 -46.29 28.82
CA GLY A 54 -13.58 -47.34 27.89
C GLY A 54 -14.90 -48.03 28.21
N GLY A 55 -15.69 -47.45 29.12
CA GLY A 55 -17.01 -47.96 29.44
C GLY A 55 -18.04 -47.72 28.33
N ALA A 56 -19.16 -48.44 28.42
CA ALA A 56 -20.34 -48.19 27.59
C ALA A 56 -20.87 -46.75 27.82
N PRO A 57 -21.59 -46.15 26.85
CA PRO A 57 -22.28 -44.88 27.05
C PRO A 57 -23.10 -44.91 28.35
N GLY A 58 -23.03 -43.87 29.17
CA GLY A 58 -23.59 -43.79 30.52
C GLY A 58 -22.59 -44.07 31.65
N THR A 59 -21.40 -44.59 31.34
CA THR A 59 -20.36 -44.83 32.35
C THR A 59 -19.78 -43.50 32.84
N THR A 60 -19.56 -43.38 34.15
CA THR A 60 -18.95 -42.18 34.77
C THR A 60 -17.89 -42.57 35.80
N GLY A 61 -17.04 -41.62 36.18
CA GLY A 61 -16.07 -41.79 37.27
C GLY A 61 -14.74 -42.46 36.89
N GLN A 62 -14.51 -42.74 35.61
CA GLN A 62 -13.20 -43.19 35.11
C GLN A 62 -12.20 -42.02 35.06
N ASN A 63 -10.91 -42.36 35.06
CA ASN A 63 -9.82 -41.37 35.05
C ASN A 63 -9.78 -40.53 33.77
N ALA A 64 -10.20 -41.09 32.64
CA ALA A 64 -10.25 -40.42 31.34
C ALA A 64 -11.69 -40.09 30.98
N GLY A 65 -11.91 -38.93 30.35
CA GLY A 65 -13.23 -38.57 29.81
C GLY A 65 -13.70 -39.56 28.75
N TYR A 66 -12.81 -39.97 27.85
CA TYR A 66 -13.03 -41.05 26.89
C TYR A 66 -11.71 -41.74 26.49
N GLY A 67 -11.72 -43.06 26.32
CA GLY A 67 -10.53 -43.86 26.01
C GLY A 67 -9.83 -44.46 27.24
N THR A 68 -8.95 -45.43 27.01
CA THR A 68 -8.15 -46.12 28.04
C THR A 68 -6.65 -46.00 27.82
N GLY A 69 -6.23 -45.49 26.66
CA GLY A 69 -4.82 -45.34 26.29
C GLY A 69 -4.29 -46.50 25.44
N GLY A 70 -5.06 -47.58 25.30
CA GLY A 70 -4.67 -48.74 24.48
C GLY A 70 -5.31 -48.74 23.08
N GLU A 71 -6.23 -47.83 22.80
CA GLU A 71 -6.95 -47.80 21.53
C GLU A 71 -6.09 -47.24 20.40
N SER A 72 -5.98 -48.00 19.32
CA SER A 72 -5.23 -47.65 18.12
C SER A 72 -6.18 -47.40 16.94
N ASN A 73 -5.89 -46.42 16.09
CA ASN A 73 -6.70 -46.06 14.93
C ASN A 73 -8.16 -45.67 15.29
N ILE A 74 -8.36 -45.07 16.45
CA ILE A 74 -9.68 -44.57 16.87
C ILE A 74 -9.93 -43.17 16.31
N THR A 75 -11.18 -42.88 15.90
CA THR A 75 -11.62 -41.53 15.52
C THR A 75 -12.68 -41.06 16.50
N VAL A 76 -12.54 -39.85 17.04
CA VAL A 76 -13.49 -39.28 18.01
C VAL A 76 -13.93 -37.90 17.55
N THR A 77 -15.24 -37.69 17.43
CA THR A 77 -15.84 -36.40 17.08
C THR A 77 -16.61 -35.84 18.28
N VAL A 78 -16.19 -34.69 18.79
CA VAL A 78 -16.92 -33.93 19.83
C VAL A 78 -17.74 -32.84 19.15
N ALA A 79 -19.06 -32.97 19.22
CA ALA A 79 -19.99 -32.06 18.57
C ALA A 79 -19.98 -30.65 19.21
N PRO A 80 -20.44 -29.61 18.49
CA PRO A 80 -20.66 -28.30 19.09
C PRO A 80 -21.59 -28.38 20.32
N GLY A 81 -21.21 -27.73 21.41
CA GLY A 81 -21.96 -27.78 22.67
C GLY A 81 -21.77 -29.05 23.52
N ALA A 82 -21.11 -30.08 23.00
CA ALA A 82 -20.71 -31.25 23.77
C ALA A 82 -19.47 -30.95 24.63
N SER A 83 -19.29 -31.69 25.72
CA SER A 83 -18.09 -31.60 26.57
C SER A 83 -17.61 -32.98 26.98
N VAL A 84 -16.33 -33.26 26.79
CA VAL A 84 -15.66 -34.47 27.29
C VAL A 84 -14.71 -34.07 28.40
N SER A 85 -14.91 -34.63 29.59
CA SER A 85 -14.15 -34.28 30.79
C SER A 85 -13.69 -35.51 31.54
N GLY A 86 -12.45 -35.50 32.05
CA GLY A 86 -11.93 -36.54 32.92
C GLY A 86 -11.02 -35.98 34.01
N LEU A 87 -10.70 -36.83 34.99
CA LEU A 87 -9.86 -36.45 36.13
C LEU A 87 -8.40 -36.27 35.69
N LEU A 88 -7.82 -37.31 35.09
CA LEU A 88 -6.44 -37.30 34.59
C LEU A 88 -6.40 -36.76 33.16
N PHE A 89 -7.22 -37.34 32.29
CA PHE A 89 -7.22 -37.04 30.86
C PHE A 89 -8.61 -36.66 30.36
N GLY A 90 -8.72 -35.68 29.47
CA GLY A 90 -9.96 -35.48 28.73
C GLY A 90 -10.18 -36.66 27.78
N MET A 91 -9.15 -37.03 27.04
CA MET A 91 -9.09 -38.24 26.22
C MET A 91 -7.72 -38.89 26.26
N THR A 92 -7.65 -40.22 26.16
CA THR A 92 -6.37 -40.94 26.11
C THR A 92 -6.39 -42.15 25.19
N PHE A 93 -5.40 -42.30 24.31
CA PHE A 93 -5.32 -43.36 23.28
C PHE A 93 -3.88 -43.78 22.94
N ASP A 94 -3.71 -44.85 22.17
CA ASP A 94 -2.43 -45.21 21.54
C ASP A 94 -2.22 -44.43 20.24
N ASN A 95 -3.19 -44.47 19.31
CA ASN A 95 -3.22 -43.64 18.11
C ASN A 95 -4.63 -43.12 17.84
N ALA A 96 -4.78 -41.83 17.56
CA ALA A 96 -6.11 -41.24 17.42
C ALA A 96 -6.22 -40.14 16.37
N THR A 97 -7.43 -40.03 15.79
CA THR A 97 -7.93 -38.83 15.14
C THR A 97 -9.01 -38.19 16.01
N VAL A 98 -8.83 -36.94 16.41
CA VAL A 98 -9.79 -36.20 17.24
C VAL A 98 -10.29 -34.98 16.47
N ILE A 99 -11.61 -34.83 16.38
CA ILE A 99 -12.29 -33.69 15.78
C ILE A 99 -13.10 -33.02 16.89
N ASN A 100 -12.64 -31.88 17.38
CA ASN A 100 -13.27 -31.17 18.48
C ASN A 100 -13.91 -29.86 18.02
N ALA A 101 -15.23 -29.79 18.13
CA ALA A 101 -16.00 -28.55 18.03
C ALA A 101 -16.68 -28.14 19.36
N GLY A 102 -16.52 -28.96 20.40
CA GLY A 102 -17.04 -28.74 21.74
C GLY A 102 -15.94 -28.39 22.74
N ALA A 103 -16.04 -28.91 23.96
CA ALA A 103 -15.03 -28.74 24.99
C ALA A 103 -14.36 -30.07 25.38
N ILE A 104 -13.04 -30.11 25.45
CA ILE A 104 -12.28 -31.23 26.02
C ILE A 104 -11.48 -30.72 27.21
N ASN A 105 -11.73 -31.28 28.39
CA ASN A 105 -11.15 -30.82 29.64
C ASN A 105 -10.55 -31.96 30.45
N ALA A 106 -9.52 -31.63 31.22
CA ALA A 106 -8.94 -32.50 32.23
C ALA A 106 -8.69 -31.69 33.49
N THR A 107 -8.58 -32.36 34.64
CA THR A 107 -8.32 -31.66 35.91
C THR A 107 -6.83 -31.54 36.21
N THR A 108 -6.00 -32.52 35.81
CA THR A 108 -4.63 -32.64 36.35
C THR A 108 -3.52 -32.91 35.34
N ASN A 109 -3.75 -33.61 34.23
CA ASN A 109 -2.65 -34.03 33.34
C ASN A 109 -2.74 -33.44 31.92
N ALA A 110 -3.64 -33.93 31.07
CA ALA A 110 -3.74 -33.47 29.69
C ALA A 110 -5.16 -33.52 29.16
N GLY A 111 -5.53 -32.58 28.31
CA GLY A 111 -6.83 -32.57 27.64
C GLY A 111 -6.90 -33.75 26.68
N ILE A 112 -5.83 -33.97 25.92
CA ILE A 112 -5.66 -35.13 25.06
C ILE A 112 -4.25 -35.68 25.31
N PHE A 113 -4.15 -36.98 25.58
CA PHE A 113 -2.88 -37.70 25.70
C PHE A 113 -2.85 -38.88 24.73
N VAL A 114 -1.82 -38.96 23.88
CA VAL A 114 -1.68 -40.05 22.90
C VAL A 114 -0.28 -40.66 23.00
N PHE A 115 -0.18 -41.98 23.15
CA PHE A 115 1.12 -42.64 23.26
C PHE A 115 1.90 -42.64 21.94
N GLY A 116 1.22 -42.77 20.80
CA GLY A 116 1.75 -42.66 19.45
C GLY A 116 1.39 -41.34 18.76
N ASP A 117 0.82 -41.46 17.56
CA ASP A 117 0.48 -40.35 16.67
C ASP A 117 -0.96 -39.83 16.89
N LEU A 118 -1.09 -38.49 16.84
CA LEU A 118 -2.35 -37.75 16.97
C LEU A 118 -2.62 -36.92 15.71
N ASN A 119 -3.82 -37.08 15.13
CA ASN A 119 -4.39 -36.12 14.19
C ASN A 119 -5.50 -35.34 14.88
N LEU A 120 -5.34 -34.02 15.04
CA LEU A 120 -6.30 -33.17 15.76
C LEU A 120 -6.84 -32.08 14.83
N ILE A 121 -8.16 -31.96 14.78
CA ILE A 121 -8.87 -30.81 14.22
C ILE A 121 -9.64 -30.15 15.37
N ASN A 122 -9.20 -28.98 15.81
CA ASN A 122 -9.82 -28.27 16.92
C ASN A 122 -10.42 -26.94 16.46
N SER A 123 -11.74 -26.83 16.50
CA SER A 123 -12.50 -25.58 16.38
C SER A 123 -13.18 -25.18 17.69
N GLY A 124 -13.18 -26.06 18.70
CA GLY A 124 -13.70 -25.83 20.03
C GLY A 124 -12.62 -25.43 21.04
N THR A 125 -12.83 -25.80 22.30
CA THR A 125 -11.89 -25.53 23.40
C THR A 125 -11.28 -26.82 23.90
N ILE A 126 -9.95 -26.85 24.02
CA ILE A 126 -9.22 -27.85 24.80
C ILE A 126 -8.66 -27.10 26.01
N GLY A 127 -9.27 -27.30 27.17
CA GLY A 127 -8.97 -26.54 28.39
C GLY A 127 -7.63 -26.89 29.06
N HIS A 128 -6.90 -27.85 28.50
CA HIS A 128 -5.62 -28.32 29.02
C HIS A 128 -4.65 -28.59 27.85
N SER A 129 -3.60 -29.38 28.09
CA SER A 129 -2.50 -29.61 27.16
C SER A 129 -2.90 -30.69 26.16
N VAL A 130 -2.25 -30.67 25.00
CA VAL A 130 -2.32 -31.78 24.04
C VAL A 130 -0.94 -32.41 23.97
N VAL A 131 -0.87 -33.69 24.32
CA VAL A 131 0.40 -34.43 24.43
C VAL A 131 0.35 -35.64 23.51
N ALA A 132 1.40 -35.83 22.71
CA ALA A 132 1.57 -37.03 21.88
C ALA A 132 3.04 -37.50 21.90
N SER A 133 3.34 -38.76 22.23
CA SER A 133 4.75 -39.19 22.22
C SER A 133 5.32 -39.36 20.80
N GLY A 134 4.45 -39.54 19.80
CA GLY A 134 4.81 -39.60 18.38
C GLY A 134 4.67 -38.25 17.66
N THR A 135 3.99 -38.28 16.51
CA THR A 135 3.69 -37.10 15.69
C THR A 135 2.31 -36.55 16.02
N ALA A 136 2.23 -35.27 16.35
CA ALA A 136 0.99 -34.52 16.46
C ALA A 136 0.78 -33.64 15.22
N THR A 137 -0.22 -33.98 14.39
CA THR A 137 -0.68 -33.14 13.27
C THR A 137 -1.94 -32.40 13.69
N ILE A 138 -1.86 -31.09 13.84
CA ILE A 138 -2.87 -30.26 14.50
C ILE A 138 -3.32 -29.14 13.58
N PHE A 139 -4.64 -29.05 13.36
CA PHE A 139 -5.32 -27.90 12.78
C PHE A 139 -6.13 -27.22 13.87
N ASN A 140 -5.68 -26.06 14.34
CA ASN A 140 -6.33 -25.33 15.42
C ASN A 140 -6.92 -24.01 14.92
N SER A 141 -8.24 -23.92 14.91
CA SER A 141 -9.00 -22.66 14.78
C SER A 141 -9.71 -22.26 16.08
N GLY A 142 -9.72 -23.15 17.07
CA GLY A 142 -10.26 -22.93 18.41
C GLY A 142 -9.21 -22.51 19.44
N THR A 143 -9.37 -22.97 20.68
CA THR A 143 -8.46 -22.67 21.80
C THR A 143 -7.82 -23.94 22.36
N ILE A 144 -6.52 -23.89 22.63
CA ILE A 144 -5.77 -24.88 23.40
C ILE A 144 -5.05 -24.15 24.54
N SER A 145 -5.37 -24.46 25.80
CA SER A 145 -5.05 -23.57 26.93
C SER A 145 -3.78 -23.89 27.73
N GLN A 146 -3.19 -25.09 27.59
CA GLN A 146 -1.96 -25.48 28.33
C GLN A 146 -0.88 -26.07 27.42
N GLY A 147 -0.82 -25.58 26.18
CA GLY A 147 0.25 -25.89 25.24
C GLY A 147 0.20 -27.27 24.59
N LEU A 148 1.21 -27.51 23.76
CA LEU A 148 1.41 -28.69 22.92
C LEU A 148 2.76 -29.31 23.26
N ASP A 149 2.79 -30.62 23.45
CA ASP A 149 4.03 -31.38 23.65
C ASP A 149 4.02 -32.64 22.78
N ALA A 150 4.96 -32.74 21.84
CA ALA A 150 5.16 -33.97 21.08
C ALA A 150 6.57 -34.14 20.54
N SER A 151 6.94 -35.37 20.15
CA SER A 151 8.20 -35.60 19.47
C SER A 151 8.27 -34.82 18.15
N THR A 152 7.22 -34.90 17.33
CA THR A 152 7.07 -34.07 16.13
C THR A 152 5.74 -33.31 16.16
N ILE A 153 5.77 -32.00 15.94
CA ILE A 153 4.58 -31.15 15.87
C ILE A 153 4.45 -30.59 14.46
N ASN A 154 3.33 -30.87 13.80
CA ASN A 154 2.89 -30.23 12.56
C ASN A 154 1.64 -29.41 12.86
N LEU A 155 1.79 -28.11 13.10
CA LEU A 155 0.71 -27.23 13.55
C LEU A 155 0.34 -26.21 12.47
N THR A 156 -0.94 -26.17 12.11
CA THR A 156 -1.57 -25.02 11.46
C THR A 156 -2.47 -24.33 12.46
N ASN A 157 -2.11 -23.13 12.89
CA ASN A 157 -2.83 -22.37 13.91
C ASN A 157 -3.43 -21.09 13.34
N THR A 158 -4.76 -21.02 13.31
CA THR A 158 -5.53 -19.79 13.06
C THR A 158 -6.26 -19.31 14.32
N GLY A 159 -6.33 -20.16 15.36
CA GLY A 159 -6.93 -19.85 16.66
C GLY A 159 -5.90 -19.44 17.72
N ASN A 160 -6.11 -19.90 18.95
CA ASN A 160 -5.24 -19.63 20.08
C ASN A 160 -4.60 -20.91 20.63
N VAL A 161 -3.29 -20.87 20.82
CA VAL A 161 -2.53 -21.82 21.65
C VAL A 161 -1.89 -21.02 22.77
N SER A 162 -2.23 -21.33 24.01
CA SER A 162 -1.64 -20.69 25.17
C SER A 162 -1.12 -21.70 26.17
N ALA A 163 -0.18 -21.29 27.03
CA ALA A 163 0.26 -22.07 28.18
C ALA A 163 0.62 -21.17 29.35
N LEU A 164 0.28 -21.60 30.56
CA LEU A 164 0.62 -20.91 31.81
C LEU A 164 1.74 -21.67 32.52
N GLY A 165 2.86 -21.01 32.79
CA GLY A 165 4.03 -21.62 33.45
C GLY A 165 4.75 -22.72 32.66
N LEU A 166 4.35 -22.98 31.42
CA LEU A 166 4.91 -23.99 30.51
C LEU A 166 5.14 -23.37 29.13
N ASN A 167 5.86 -24.09 28.26
CA ASN A 167 5.99 -23.69 26.85
C ASN A 167 4.64 -23.85 26.13
N ALA A 168 4.27 -22.92 25.24
CA ALA A 168 3.04 -23.08 24.46
C ALA A 168 3.18 -24.18 23.40
N VAL A 169 4.37 -24.33 22.82
CA VAL A 169 4.71 -25.46 21.95
C VAL A 169 6.08 -25.98 22.31
N LEU A 170 6.19 -27.29 22.55
CA LEU A 170 7.45 -27.99 22.80
C LEU A 170 7.55 -29.23 21.91
N GLY A 171 8.63 -29.36 21.15
CA GLY A 171 8.88 -30.60 20.44
C GLY A 171 10.30 -30.75 19.91
N ASN A 172 10.65 -31.96 19.50
CA ASN A 172 11.96 -32.22 18.89
C ASN A 172 12.01 -31.62 17.48
N THR A 173 11.01 -31.96 16.66
CA THR A 173 10.81 -31.40 15.33
C THR A 173 9.52 -30.59 15.29
N VAL A 174 9.60 -29.31 14.91
CA VAL A 174 8.47 -28.38 14.97
C VAL A 174 8.25 -27.71 13.62
N ASN A 175 7.13 -28.02 12.96
CA ASN A 175 6.68 -27.39 11.73
C ASN A 175 5.40 -26.59 12.01
N ILE A 176 5.48 -25.27 11.99
CA ILE A 176 4.38 -24.38 12.37
C ILE A 176 4.05 -23.43 11.22
N THR A 177 2.76 -23.33 10.91
CA THR A 177 2.16 -22.21 10.20
C THR A 177 1.19 -21.51 11.13
N ASN A 178 1.55 -20.33 11.63
CA ASN A 178 0.76 -19.56 12.60
C ASN A 178 0.24 -18.27 11.96
N SER A 179 -1.08 -18.15 11.83
CA SER A 179 -1.77 -16.88 11.57
C SER A 179 -2.64 -16.44 12.74
N GLY A 180 -2.75 -17.26 13.78
CA GLY A 180 -3.44 -16.96 15.04
C GLY A 180 -2.47 -16.47 16.11
N SER A 181 -2.70 -16.90 17.35
CA SER A 181 -1.90 -16.55 18.53
C SER A 181 -1.27 -17.79 19.16
N ILE A 182 0.04 -17.71 19.44
CA ILE A 182 0.77 -18.68 20.28
C ILE A 182 1.40 -17.88 21.42
N THR A 183 0.99 -18.14 22.66
CA THR A 183 1.36 -17.30 23.82
C THR A 183 1.73 -18.14 25.03
N SER A 184 2.79 -17.79 25.74
CA SER A 184 3.21 -18.50 26.94
C SER A 184 3.86 -17.56 27.95
N ASP A 185 3.76 -17.88 29.24
CA ASP A 185 4.50 -17.18 30.29
C ASP A 185 6.01 -17.55 30.34
N LEU A 186 6.42 -18.61 29.63
CA LEU A 186 7.80 -19.09 29.55
C LEU A 186 8.35 -18.95 28.14
N ILE A 187 8.14 -19.92 27.26
CA ILE A 187 8.59 -19.88 25.87
C ILE A 187 7.39 -20.10 24.95
N GLY A 188 7.22 -19.22 23.96
CA GLY A 188 6.18 -19.38 22.95
C GLY A 188 6.35 -20.70 22.18
N ILE A 189 7.52 -20.88 21.55
CA ILE A 189 7.87 -22.11 20.83
C ILE A 189 9.27 -22.57 21.23
N ALA A 190 9.37 -23.79 21.74
CA ALA A 190 10.63 -24.46 22.10
C ALA A 190 10.92 -25.62 21.14
N VAL A 191 12.10 -25.59 20.52
CA VAL A 191 12.55 -26.56 19.51
C VAL A 191 13.84 -27.24 19.96
N ARG A 192 13.88 -28.58 19.96
CA ARG A 192 15.06 -29.32 20.44
C ARG A 192 16.01 -29.77 19.32
N ILE A 193 15.48 -30.17 18.15
CA ILE A 193 16.26 -30.74 17.04
C ILE A 193 16.09 -29.98 15.73
N SER A 194 14.87 -29.66 15.31
CA SER A 194 14.68 -28.89 14.07
C SER A 194 13.36 -28.15 14.02
N GLY A 195 13.36 -26.96 13.41
CA GLY A 195 12.20 -26.08 13.38
C GLY A 195 12.00 -25.42 12.02
N ASN A 196 10.78 -25.43 11.50
CA ASN A 196 10.35 -24.61 10.38
C ASN A 196 9.08 -23.84 10.77
N ILE A 197 9.24 -22.55 11.05
CA ILE A 197 8.21 -21.71 11.63
C ILE A 197 7.87 -20.60 10.64
N VAL A 198 6.61 -20.56 10.20
CA VAL A 198 6.03 -19.49 9.41
C VAL A 198 5.02 -18.76 10.27
N ASN A 199 5.28 -17.49 10.55
CA ASN A 199 4.44 -16.66 11.42
C ASN A 199 3.92 -15.44 10.68
N THR A 200 2.60 -15.39 10.49
CA THR A 200 1.86 -14.19 10.05
C THR A 200 1.00 -13.59 11.18
N GLY A 201 0.82 -14.34 12.28
CA GLY A 201 0.09 -13.92 13.47
C GLY A 201 1.02 -13.46 14.60
N ASN A 202 0.69 -13.85 15.84
CA ASN A 202 1.44 -13.50 17.04
C ASN A 202 2.09 -14.73 17.68
N ILE A 203 3.38 -14.62 18.01
CA ILE A 203 4.10 -15.54 18.88
C ILE A 203 4.68 -14.72 20.04
N SER A 204 4.35 -15.10 21.27
CA SER A 204 4.83 -14.41 22.47
C SER A 204 5.24 -15.38 23.56
N GLY A 205 6.36 -15.11 24.24
CA GLY A 205 6.79 -15.84 25.42
C GLY A 205 7.27 -14.92 26.54
N GLY A 206 6.96 -15.26 27.79
CA GLY A 206 7.37 -14.46 28.95
C GLY A 206 8.88 -14.41 29.16
N GLN A 207 9.63 -15.42 28.70
CA GLN A 207 11.09 -15.40 28.58
C GLN A 207 11.51 -15.23 27.12
N ALA A 208 11.11 -16.15 26.23
CA ALA A 208 11.47 -16.09 24.83
C ALA A 208 10.29 -16.35 23.88
N GLY A 209 10.20 -15.61 22.78
CA GLY A 209 9.19 -15.87 21.75
C GLY A 209 9.43 -17.24 21.10
N ILE A 210 10.66 -17.45 20.63
CA ILE A 210 11.12 -18.74 20.09
C ILE A 210 12.49 -19.08 20.72
N SER A 211 12.65 -20.34 21.14
CA SER A 211 13.91 -20.87 21.65
C SER A 211 14.28 -22.19 20.96
N ALA A 212 15.52 -22.29 20.49
CA ALA A 212 16.04 -23.47 19.83
C ALA A 212 17.35 -23.97 20.50
N GLU A 213 17.40 -25.26 20.85
CA GLU A 213 18.52 -25.88 21.58
C GLU A 213 19.80 -26.07 20.71
N ALA A 214 20.95 -26.40 21.32
CA ALA A 214 22.31 -26.32 20.76
C ALA A 214 22.59 -27.12 19.48
N LEU A 215 21.76 -28.10 19.14
CA LEU A 215 21.91 -28.92 17.94
C LEU A 215 20.81 -28.66 16.90
N SER A 216 20.00 -27.62 17.11
CA SER A 216 18.80 -27.41 16.33
C SER A 216 19.03 -26.60 15.06
N ASN A 217 18.53 -27.11 13.93
CA ASN A 217 18.45 -26.34 12.69
C ASN A 217 17.10 -25.62 12.63
N MET A 218 17.11 -24.29 12.51
CA MET A 218 15.88 -23.50 12.54
C MET A 218 15.70 -22.63 11.29
N ARG A 219 14.51 -22.64 10.73
CA ARG A 219 14.04 -21.67 9.74
C ARG A 219 12.86 -20.91 10.31
N VAL A 220 12.96 -19.59 10.35
CA VAL A 220 11.88 -18.69 10.77
C VAL A 220 11.55 -17.73 9.63
N VAL A 221 10.29 -17.72 9.21
CA VAL A 221 9.74 -16.73 8.29
C VAL A 221 8.69 -15.94 9.04
N ASN A 222 8.96 -14.68 9.35
CA ASN A 222 8.09 -13.84 10.17
C ASN A 222 7.57 -12.65 9.37
N SER A 223 6.26 -12.58 9.14
CA SER A 223 5.56 -11.37 8.69
C SER A 223 4.59 -10.83 9.74
N GLY A 224 4.44 -11.52 10.87
CA GLY A 224 3.64 -11.12 12.02
C GLY A 224 4.50 -10.52 13.13
N ALA A 225 4.21 -10.88 14.38
CA ALA A 225 4.96 -10.47 15.56
C ALA A 225 5.56 -11.69 16.28
N ILE A 226 6.84 -11.59 16.63
CA ILE A 226 7.53 -12.51 17.55
C ILE A 226 8.08 -11.66 18.70
N THR A 227 7.66 -11.97 19.92
CA THR A 227 7.99 -11.17 21.10
C THR A 227 8.45 -12.06 22.26
N GLY A 228 9.48 -11.62 22.97
CA GLY A 228 9.84 -12.21 24.25
C GLY A 228 10.25 -11.16 25.26
N SER A 229 9.90 -11.34 26.54
CA SER A 229 10.26 -10.33 27.56
C SER A 229 11.75 -10.31 27.88
N ALA A 230 12.51 -11.35 27.55
CA ALA A 230 13.97 -11.37 27.61
C ALA A 230 14.59 -11.47 26.20
N VAL A 231 14.14 -12.44 25.40
CA VAL A 231 14.67 -12.66 24.05
C VAL A 231 13.55 -12.87 23.02
N GLY A 232 13.58 -12.16 21.89
CA GLY A 232 12.62 -12.43 20.79
C GLY A 232 12.81 -13.84 20.23
N ILE A 233 14.00 -14.11 19.70
CA ILE A 233 14.42 -15.41 19.17
C ILE A 233 15.81 -15.74 19.72
N ILE A 234 15.96 -16.90 20.35
CA ILE A 234 17.26 -17.48 20.70
C ILE A 234 17.44 -18.80 19.96
N ALA A 235 18.56 -18.95 19.26
CA ALA A 235 18.87 -20.15 18.51
C ALA A 235 20.32 -20.56 18.70
N SER A 236 20.52 -21.82 19.09
CA SER A 236 21.84 -22.31 19.46
C SER A 236 22.50 -23.22 18.39
N GLY A 237 21.76 -23.60 17.36
CA GLY A 237 22.28 -24.26 16.14
C GLY A 237 22.09 -23.38 14.89
N THR A 238 22.34 -23.93 13.71
CA THR A 238 22.27 -23.18 12.43
C THR A 238 20.85 -22.69 12.12
N THR A 239 20.73 -21.40 11.87
CA THR A 239 19.46 -20.69 11.84
C THR A 239 19.37 -19.74 10.65
N SER A 240 18.21 -19.78 9.98
CA SER A 240 17.84 -18.80 8.95
C SER A 240 16.57 -18.05 9.36
N ILE A 241 16.68 -16.74 9.52
CA ILE A 241 15.56 -15.84 9.83
C ILE A 241 15.30 -14.97 8.61
N THR A 242 14.07 -15.02 8.10
CA THR A 242 13.56 -14.04 7.13
C THR A 242 12.45 -13.25 7.79
N ASN A 243 12.67 -11.95 7.95
CA ASN A 243 11.72 -11.05 8.60
C ASN A 243 11.10 -10.09 7.59
N SER A 244 9.81 -9.85 7.71
CA SER A 244 9.02 -8.76 7.12
C SER A 244 8.01 -8.19 8.12
N GLY A 245 8.06 -8.66 9.37
CA GLY A 245 7.23 -8.21 10.48
C GLY A 245 8.08 -7.70 11.65
N THR A 246 7.59 -7.86 12.88
CA THR A 246 8.27 -7.41 14.10
C THR A 246 8.91 -8.58 14.85
N ILE A 247 10.18 -8.42 15.24
CA ILE A 247 10.87 -9.27 16.23
C ILE A 247 11.33 -8.35 17.37
N SER A 248 10.93 -8.65 18.60
CA SER A 248 11.19 -7.76 19.75
C SER A 248 11.52 -8.50 21.04
N GLY A 249 12.41 -7.90 21.82
CA GLY A 249 12.78 -8.26 23.19
C GLY A 249 13.99 -7.42 23.64
N PRO A 250 14.39 -7.40 24.92
CA PRO A 250 15.65 -6.78 25.32
C PRO A 250 16.84 -7.22 24.45
N ALA A 251 16.93 -8.53 24.17
CA ALA A 251 17.62 -9.05 23.00
C ALA A 251 16.58 -9.48 21.96
N ALA A 252 16.61 -8.93 20.76
CA ALA A 252 15.66 -9.33 19.72
C ALA A 252 16.03 -10.70 19.14
N ILE A 253 17.32 -10.88 18.86
CA ILE A 253 17.86 -12.08 18.21
C ILE A 253 19.18 -12.43 18.90
N VAL A 254 19.32 -13.70 19.28
CA VAL A 254 20.54 -14.26 19.82
C VAL A 254 20.88 -15.54 19.08
N PHE A 255 21.98 -15.49 18.35
CA PHE A 255 22.61 -16.63 17.70
C PHE A 255 23.77 -17.17 18.55
N ALA A 256 24.07 -18.46 18.36
CA ALA A 256 25.30 -19.09 18.85
C ALA A 256 26.39 -19.01 17.77
N ALA A 257 27.54 -19.63 18.01
CA ALA A 257 28.72 -19.51 17.14
C ALA A 257 28.66 -20.32 15.82
N ASN A 258 27.48 -20.48 15.22
CA ASN A 258 27.28 -21.18 13.96
C ASN A 258 27.14 -20.19 12.81
N ALA A 259 27.21 -20.65 11.56
CA ALA A 259 26.92 -19.78 10.42
C ALA A 259 25.41 -19.57 10.27
N ASP A 260 24.92 -18.41 10.71
CA ASP A 260 23.49 -18.07 10.65
C ASP A 260 23.17 -17.08 9.53
N THR A 261 21.89 -16.95 9.17
CA THR A 261 21.44 -16.00 8.14
C THR A 261 20.26 -15.16 8.63
N LEU A 262 20.43 -13.85 8.65
CA LEU A 262 19.36 -12.88 8.89
C LEU A 262 19.04 -12.14 7.59
N THR A 263 17.82 -12.28 7.08
CA THR A 263 17.32 -11.57 5.90
C THR A 263 16.19 -10.63 6.27
N LEU A 264 16.37 -9.36 5.96
CA LEU A 264 15.41 -8.29 6.25
C LEU A 264 14.70 -7.88 4.97
N LEU A 265 13.43 -8.22 4.86
CA LEU A 265 12.54 -7.83 3.77
C LEU A 265 11.76 -6.55 4.13
N PRO A 266 11.12 -5.88 3.16
CA PRO A 266 10.28 -4.72 3.44
C PRO A 266 9.24 -5.01 4.55
N GLY A 267 9.15 -4.10 5.53
CA GLY A 267 8.31 -4.25 6.72
C GLY A 267 9.06 -4.76 7.96
N SER A 268 10.31 -5.22 7.80
CA SER A 268 11.16 -5.66 8.90
C SER A 268 11.33 -4.58 9.97
N LYS A 269 10.94 -4.92 11.20
CA LYS A 269 11.23 -4.17 12.41
C LYS A 269 11.89 -5.09 13.44
N ILE A 270 13.09 -4.74 13.88
CA ILE A 270 13.79 -5.42 14.98
C ILE A 270 13.93 -4.42 16.12
N VAL A 271 13.57 -4.82 17.33
CA VAL A 271 13.68 -3.98 18.54
C VAL A 271 14.35 -4.79 19.64
N GLY A 272 15.58 -4.40 20.01
CA GLY A 272 16.45 -5.13 20.92
C GLY A 272 17.85 -5.39 20.38
N ALA A 273 18.73 -5.89 21.24
CA ALA A 273 20.06 -6.32 20.86
C ALA A 273 20.01 -7.43 19.80
N ILE A 274 20.96 -7.39 18.85
CA ILE A 274 21.16 -8.45 17.86
C ILE A 274 22.54 -9.03 18.13
N ASN A 275 22.57 -10.27 18.64
CA ASN A 275 23.80 -10.98 18.92
C ASN A 275 24.02 -12.03 17.83
N LEU A 276 25.05 -11.84 17.02
CA LEU A 276 25.39 -12.77 15.95
C LEU A 276 26.17 -13.98 16.46
N GLY A 277 26.85 -13.90 17.61
CA GLY A 277 27.58 -15.04 18.18
C GLY A 277 28.85 -15.45 17.41
N GLY A 278 29.03 -14.97 16.18
CA GLY A 278 30.15 -15.30 15.30
C GLY A 278 29.91 -16.61 14.52
N GLY A 279 30.90 -17.09 13.77
CA GLY A 279 30.78 -18.35 13.03
C GLY A 279 30.49 -18.21 11.54
N GLY A 280 30.58 -17.00 10.99
CA GLY A 280 30.45 -16.75 9.54
C GLY A 280 29.05 -16.33 9.11
N ASP A 281 28.37 -15.56 9.97
CA ASP A 281 26.99 -15.12 9.75
C ASP A 281 26.80 -14.30 8.48
N THR A 282 25.59 -14.33 7.92
CA THR A 282 25.20 -13.49 6.79
C THR A 282 24.00 -12.62 7.15
N VAL A 283 24.13 -11.31 6.96
CA VAL A 283 23.01 -10.36 7.11
C VAL A 283 22.68 -9.74 5.76
N ASN A 284 21.45 -9.99 5.29
CA ASN A 284 20.95 -9.54 3.98
C ASN A 284 19.92 -8.42 4.16
N PHE A 285 20.25 -7.24 3.67
CA PHE A 285 19.34 -6.09 3.66
C PHE A 285 18.60 -6.00 2.33
N ARG A 286 17.31 -6.38 2.34
CA ARG A 286 16.38 -6.26 1.21
C ARG A 286 15.31 -5.20 1.48
N THR A 287 15.51 -4.38 2.50
CA THR A 287 14.62 -3.30 2.94
C THR A 287 15.40 -2.02 3.16
N GLY A 288 14.76 -0.89 2.85
CA GLY A 288 15.32 0.43 3.11
C GLY A 288 15.13 0.88 4.56
N ASN A 289 15.83 1.97 4.90
CA ASN A 289 15.75 2.70 6.17
C ASN A 289 15.88 1.82 7.43
N GLN A 290 17.07 1.26 7.61
CA GLN A 290 17.45 0.54 8.81
C GLN A 290 18.68 1.20 9.45
N ILE A 291 18.77 1.15 10.78
CA ILE A 291 19.98 1.39 11.57
C ILE A 291 20.05 0.24 12.56
N LEU A 292 20.81 -0.79 12.21
CA LEU A 292 20.96 -1.96 13.07
C LEU A 292 22.35 -1.97 13.68
N THR A 293 22.38 -1.99 15.01
CA THR A 293 23.60 -2.16 15.79
C THR A 293 23.66 -3.59 16.31
N PHE A 294 24.74 -4.27 15.97
CA PHE A 294 25.03 -5.65 16.33
C PHE A 294 26.01 -5.70 17.51
N ASP A 295 26.07 -6.83 18.21
CA ASP A 295 27.11 -7.07 19.22
C ASP A 295 28.52 -7.06 18.60
N THR A 296 28.65 -7.69 17.43
CA THR A 296 29.86 -7.75 16.62
C THR A 296 29.48 -7.99 15.16
N LEU A 297 30.25 -7.41 14.23
CA LEU A 297 30.20 -7.75 12.80
C LEU A 297 31.47 -8.50 12.34
N ALA A 298 32.35 -8.88 13.27
CA ALA A 298 33.59 -9.56 12.94
C ALA A 298 33.31 -10.95 12.33
N GLY A 299 33.76 -11.16 11.09
CA GLY A 299 33.54 -12.42 10.36
C GLY A 299 32.15 -12.55 9.73
N ALA A 300 31.26 -11.58 9.93
CA ALA A 300 29.94 -11.56 9.29
C ALA A 300 30.01 -11.01 7.85
N THR A 301 29.23 -11.59 6.96
CA THR A 301 29.03 -11.12 5.58
C THR A 301 27.78 -10.25 5.50
N ILE A 302 27.95 -8.98 5.15
CA ILE A 302 26.83 -8.05 4.95
C ILE A 302 26.55 -7.89 3.47
N THR A 303 25.29 -8.10 3.06
CA THR A 303 24.85 -7.86 1.67
C THR A 303 23.61 -6.98 1.65
N GLY A 304 23.40 -6.25 0.54
CA GLY A 304 22.22 -5.40 0.37
C GLY A 304 21.78 -5.33 -1.09
N THR A 305 20.46 -5.24 -1.33
CA THR A 305 19.91 -4.76 -2.62
C THR A 305 19.59 -3.27 -2.61
N VAL A 306 19.75 -2.62 -1.45
CA VAL A 306 19.58 -1.18 -1.25
C VAL A 306 20.92 -0.55 -0.86
N PRO A 307 21.10 0.77 -1.02
CA PRO A 307 22.30 1.46 -0.56
C PRO A 307 22.49 1.28 0.96
N PHE A 308 23.72 0.94 1.37
CA PHE A 308 24.05 0.73 2.77
C PHE A 308 25.47 1.17 3.10
N ALA A 309 25.71 1.47 4.37
CA ALA A 309 27.02 1.74 4.94
C ALA A 309 27.22 0.88 6.20
N VAL A 310 28.46 0.48 6.46
CA VAL A 310 28.83 -0.33 7.64
C VAL A 310 29.93 0.39 8.40
N SER A 311 29.67 0.79 9.64
CA SER A 311 30.65 1.47 10.50
C SER A 311 30.74 0.79 11.86
N GLY A 312 31.90 0.21 12.17
CA GLY A 312 32.06 -0.63 13.36
C GLY A 312 31.06 -1.79 13.36
N ASN A 313 30.23 -1.87 14.40
CA ASN A 313 29.18 -2.89 14.52
C ASN A 313 27.79 -2.39 14.08
N GLN A 314 27.72 -1.27 13.37
CA GLN A 314 26.46 -0.69 12.90
C GLN A 314 26.35 -0.80 11.38
N VAL A 315 25.18 -1.20 10.90
CA VAL A 315 24.81 -1.15 9.49
C VAL A 315 23.62 -0.22 9.34
N ALA A 316 23.71 0.74 8.41
CA ALA A 316 22.61 1.60 8.06
C ALA A 316 22.25 1.43 6.58
N THR A 317 20.95 1.39 6.27
CA THR A 317 20.43 1.28 4.89
C THR A 317 19.47 2.40 4.56
N ILE A 318 19.30 2.68 3.26
CA ILE A 318 18.46 3.76 2.76
C ILE A 318 17.47 3.19 1.76
N ASP A 319 16.22 3.62 1.86
CA ASP A 319 15.24 3.44 0.78
C ASP A 319 15.50 4.46 -0.34
N PRO A 320 15.89 4.04 -1.56
CA PRO A 320 16.13 4.97 -2.66
C PRO A 320 14.84 5.45 -3.35
N THR A 321 13.67 4.95 -2.97
CA THR A 321 12.36 5.31 -3.53
C THR A 321 12.04 6.82 -3.54
N PRO A 322 12.29 7.60 -2.46
CA PRO A 322 12.00 9.04 -2.46
C PRO A 322 12.72 9.81 -3.57
N PHE A 323 13.96 9.43 -3.91
CA PHE A 323 14.76 10.10 -4.94
C PHE A 323 14.17 9.91 -6.33
N ALA A 324 13.63 8.72 -6.62
CA ALA A 324 12.91 8.47 -7.87
C ALA A 324 11.56 9.20 -7.90
N ALA A 325 10.84 9.24 -6.78
CA ALA A 325 9.55 9.92 -6.67
C ALA A 325 9.65 11.43 -6.93
N ASN A 326 10.63 12.11 -6.34
CA ASN A 326 10.82 13.55 -6.48
C ASN A 326 10.92 14.02 -7.94
N GLY A 327 11.71 13.32 -8.76
CA GLY A 327 11.85 13.62 -10.18
C GLY A 327 10.55 13.43 -10.97
N ARG A 328 9.83 12.34 -10.70
CA ARG A 328 8.57 12.00 -11.39
C ARG A 328 7.47 13.01 -11.05
N VAL A 329 7.36 13.41 -9.79
CA VAL A 329 6.37 14.37 -9.31
C VAL A 329 6.62 15.76 -9.86
N LEU A 330 7.89 16.18 -9.97
CA LEU A 330 8.24 17.41 -10.69
C LEU A 330 7.86 17.33 -12.18
N GLY A 331 8.04 16.16 -12.79
CA GLY A 331 7.57 15.86 -14.16
C GLY A 331 6.07 16.06 -14.36
N ASP A 332 5.26 15.51 -13.46
CA ASP A 332 3.79 15.60 -13.52
C ASP A 332 3.27 17.00 -13.14
N PHE A 333 3.91 17.66 -12.16
CA PHE A 333 3.61 19.05 -11.81
C PHE A 333 3.87 19.99 -12.98
N SER A 334 5.07 19.93 -13.57
CA SER A 334 5.42 20.78 -14.72
C SER A 334 4.54 20.50 -15.94
N ARG A 335 4.17 19.24 -16.21
CA ARG A 335 3.18 18.91 -17.25
C ARG A 335 1.84 19.58 -16.97
N SER A 336 1.38 19.55 -15.73
CA SER A 336 0.10 20.16 -15.33
C SER A 336 0.11 21.67 -15.46
N VAL A 337 1.24 22.32 -15.18
CA VAL A 337 1.44 23.75 -15.47
C VAL A 337 1.36 24.03 -16.97
N SER A 338 2.10 23.26 -17.80
CA SER A 338 2.05 23.38 -19.27
C SER A 338 0.62 23.21 -19.80
N GLN A 339 -0.10 22.21 -19.29
CA GLN A 339 -1.48 21.91 -19.67
C GLN A 339 -2.48 22.94 -19.14
N ALA A 340 -2.17 23.64 -18.05
CA ALA A 340 -2.97 24.76 -17.55
C ALA A 340 -2.82 25.99 -18.44
N VAL A 341 -1.73 26.14 -19.21
CA VAL A 341 -1.64 27.22 -20.20
C VAL A 341 -2.75 27.07 -21.25
N PRO A 342 -3.47 28.14 -21.60
CA PRO A 342 -4.57 28.04 -22.55
C PRO A 342 -4.21 27.57 -23.95
N ASP A 343 -4.94 26.54 -24.40
CA ASP A 343 -5.00 26.12 -25.81
C ASP A 343 -6.27 26.69 -26.48
N PHE A 344 -6.46 28.01 -26.45
CA PHE A 344 -7.60 28.66 -27.10
C PHE A 344 -7.42 28.62 -28.63
N GLY A 345 -7.84 27.52 -29.26
CA GLY A 345 -7.98 27.39 -30.69
C GLY A 345 -9.38 27.80 -31.13
N ASN A 346 -9.46 28.86 -31.94
CA ASN A 346 -10.24 28.86 -33.18
C ASN A 346 -9.81 30.05 -34.05
N LYS A 347 -9.11 29.77 -35.15
CA LYS A 347 -9.45 30.41 -36.43
C LYS A 347 -10.48 29.51 -37.11
N PRO A 348 -11.74 29.92 -37.32
CA PRO A 348 -12.52 29.37 -38.41
C PRO A 348 -11.86 29.77 -39.74
N ALA A 349 -11.80 28.82 -40.65
CA ALA A 349 -11.25 28.97 -41.98
C ALA A 349 -11.84 30.19 -42.72
N ALA A 350 -10.98 30.86 -43.47
CA ALA A 350 -11.38 31.78 -44.51
C ALA A 350 -12.17 31.03 -45.59
N THR A 351 -13.51 31.11 -45.55
CA THR A 351 -14.40 31.02 -46.71
C THR A 351 -15.80 31.53 -46.33
N GLY A 352 -16.11 32.77 -46.70
CA GLY A 352 -17.49 33.19 -47.03
C GLY A 352 -18.51 33.41 -45.91
N GLY A 353 -18.11 33.50 -44.64
CA GLY A 353 -18.99 33.91 -43.53
C GLY A 353 -18.21 34.76 -42.53
N ALA A 354 -18.84 35.82 -42.00
CA ALA A 354 -18.18 36.84 -41.17
C ALA A 354 -17.23 36.22 -40.12
N PRO A 355 -16.01 36.74 -39.98
CA PRO A 355 -15.04 36.21 -39.03
C PRO A 355 -15.60 36.32 -37.61
N MET A 356 -15.62 35.20 -36.87
CA MET A 356 -15.68 35.20 -35.41
C MET A 356 -14.33 35.69 -34.86
N GLY A 357 -14.01 36.95 -35.14
CA GLY A 357 -13.06 37.71 -34.35
C GLY A 357 -13.75 38.10 -33.05
N TYR A 358 -13.04 37.96 -31.94
CA TYR A 358 -13.38 38.69 -30.72
C TYR A 358 -13.22 40.19 -31.02
N ALA A 359 -14.26 40.82 -31.54
CA ALA A 359 -14.59 42.24 -31.48
C ALA A 359 -15.64 42.60 -32.57
N PRO A 360 -16.92 42.78 -32.22
CA PRO A 360 -17.71 43.83 -32.85
C PRO A 360 -17.30 45.19 -32.26
N PRO A 361 -17.24 46.27 -33.06
CA PRO A 361 -17.07 47.61 -32.51
C PRO A 361 -18.40 48.03 -31.86
N SER A 362 -18.58 47.80 -30.56
CA SER A 362 -19.59 48.54 -29.77
C SER A 362 -19.38 48.44 -28.26
N ALA A 363 -19.76 49.54 -27.61
CA ALA A 363 -19.54 49.96 -26.24
C ALA A 363 -19.80 48.94 -25.10
N SER A 364 -18.87 48.98 -24.13
CA SER A 364 -18.99 48.59 -22.71
C SER A 364 -19.59 47.21 -22.39
N SER A 365 -18.73 46.20 -22.22
CA SER A 365 -19.08 45.00 -21.45
C SER A 365 -18.65 45.18 -19.98
N VAL A 366 -19.62 45.33 -19.08
CA VAL A 366 -19.38 45.30 -17.63
C VAL A 366 -19.44 43.84 -17.21
N VAL A 367 -18.43 43.35 -16.48
CA VAL A 367 -18.31 41.96 -15.98
C VAL A 367 -19.59 41.46 -15.28
N SER A 368 -20.42 42.37 -14.77
CA SER A 368 -21.73 42.07 -14.17
C SER A 368 -22.72 41.39 -15.14
N SER A 369 -22.72 41.73 -16.44
CA SER A 369 -23.69 41.18 -17.40
C SER A 369 -23.43 39.73 -17.79
N ALA A 370 -22.23 39.19 -17.50
CA ALA A 370 -21.89 37.80 -17.73
C ALA A 370 -22.54 36.84 -16.69
N PHE A 371 -22.89 37.35 -15.50
CA PHE A 371 -23.46 36.54 -14.40
C PHE A 371 -24.98 36.60 -14.31
N ASP A 372 -25.63 37.57 -14.97
CA ASP A 372 -27.09 37.73 -14.98
C ASP A 372 -27.83 36.52 -15.59
N GLY A 373 -27.16 35.75 -16.45
CA GLY A 373 -27.72 34.56 -17.13
C GLY A 373 -27.46 33.20 -16.45
N MET A 374 -26.78 33.16 -15.30
CA MET A 374 -26.37 31.90 -14.64
C MET A 374 -27.22 31.60 -13.39
N PRO A 375 -28.12 30.60 -13.41
CA PRO A 375 -28.91 30.24 -12.24
C PRO A 375 -28.02 29.81 -11.06
N GLY A 376 -28.14 30.47 -9.91
CA GLY A 376 -27.41 30.15 -8.67
C GLY A 376 -26.14 30.98 -8.40
N LEU A 377 -25.65 31.77 -9.36
CA LEU A 377 -24.48 32.66 -9.19
C LEU A 377 -24.84 34.16 -9.07
N GLN A 378 -26.13 34.48 -9.17
CA GLN A 378 -26.69 35.84 -9.12
C GLN A 378 -26.39 36.57 -7.80
N ALA A 379 -26.26 35.83 -6.68
CA ALA A 379 -25.98 36.40 -5.36
C ALA A 379 -24.55 36.98 -5.23
N TYR A 380 -23.63 36.56 -6.09
CA TYR A 380 -22.24 37.05 -6.10
C TYR A 380 -22.03 38.23 -7.06
N ALA A 381 -23.02 38.56 -7.90
CA ALA A 381 -22.97 39.71 -8.80
C ALA A 381 -22.96 41.06 -8.04
N ALA A 382 -23.42 41.07 -6.78
CA ALA A 382 -23.50 42.25 -5.93
C ALA A 382 -22.26 42.46 -5.03
N ASP A 383 -21.33 41.50 -4.96
CA ASP A 383 -20.20 41.58 -4.03
C ASP A 383 -19.06 42.44 -4.62
N GLN A 384 -19.20 43.76 -4.46
CA GLN A 384 -18.32 44.80 -5.00
C GLN A 384 -16.91 44.85 -4.37
N ALA A 385 -16.51 43.87 -3.55
CA ALA A 385 -15.23 43.87 -2.87
C ALA A 385 -14.03 43.37 -3.72
N VAL A 386 -14.27 42.64 -4.82
CA VAL A 386 -13.20 41.96 -5.59
C VAL A 386 -12.68 42.75 -6.81
N PHE A 387 -13.36 43.83 -7.25
CA PHE A 387 -13.04 44.53 -8.51
C PHE A 387 -12.79 46.04 -8.35
N LYS A 388 -12.02 46.45 -7.34
CA LYS A 388 -11.78 47.87 -6.99
C LYS A 388 -10.68 48.58 -7.79
N ALA A 389 -10.31 48.09 -8.97
CA ALA A 389 -9.46 48.81 -9.92
C ALA A 389 -10.19 48.87 -11.28
N PRO A 390 -10.48 50.07 -11.83
CA PRO A 390 -11.28 50.21 -13.04
C PRO A 390 -10.60 49.52 -14.21
N THR A 391 -11.38 48.67 -14.87
CA THR A 391 -11.06 47.83 -16.02
C THR A 391 -10.40 48.64 -17.14
N VAL A 392 -9.15 48.32 -17.47
CA VAL A 392 -8.53 48.71 -18.74
C VAL A 392 -9.25 47.95 -19.85
N VAL A 393 -10.11 48.63 -20.61
CA VAL A 393 -10.71 48.09 -21.84
C VAL A 393 -9.80 48.48 -22.99
N GLN A 394 -9.04 47.54 -23.51
CA GLN A 394 -8.33 47.69 -24.78
C GLN A 394 -8.85 46.64 -25.75
N ALA A 395 -9.52 47.09 -26.82
CA ALA A 395 -9.94 46.27 -27.96
C ALA A 395 -8.75 45.83 -28.84
N ASP A 396 -7.64 45.48 -28.22
CA ASP A 396 -6.34 45.21 -28.87
C ASP A 396 -6.00 43.71 -28.93
N GLY A 397 -6.96 42.84 -28.60
CA GLY A 397 -6.78 41.38 -28.63
C GLY A 397 -6.04 40.83 -27.41
N THR A 398 -6.08 41.56 -26.30
CA THR A 398 -5.55 41.12 -24.99
C THR A 398 -6.56 40.25 -24.25
N ALA A 399 -6.08 39.24 -23.54
CA ALA A 399 -6.89 38.47 -22.60
C ALA A 399 -6.12 38.13 -21.33
N ILE A 400 -6.85 38.04 -20.23
CA ILE A 400 -6.33 37.54 -18.95
C ILE A 400 -7.00 36.23 -18.60
N TRP A 401 -6.32 35.40 -17.84
CA TRP A 401 -6.86 34.13 -17.38
C TRP A 401 -6.36 33.76 -15.99
N ALA A 402 -7.16 32.96 -15.29
CA ALA A 402 -6.81 32.35 -14.01
C ALA A 402 -7.25 30.88 -14.05
N ARG A 403 -6.33 29.97 -13.70
CA ARG A 403 -6.55 28.52 -13.82
C ARG A 403 -5.94 27.76 -12.66
N GLY A 404 -6.67 26.77 -12.17
CA GLY A 404 -6.21 25.79 -11.20
C GLY A 404 -5.99 24.43 -11.86
N PHE A 405 -5.10 23.64 -11.26
CA PHE A 405 -4.85 22.26 -11.64
C PHE A 405 -4.55 21.42 -10.41
N GLY A 406 -4.77 20.12 -10.53
CA GLY A 406 -4.37 19.16 -9.52
C GLY A 406 -4.44 17.75 -10.04
N GLY A 407 -3.80 16.84 -9.32
CA GLY A 407 -3.77 15.45 -9.68
C GLY A 407 -3.12 14.56 -8.64
N TYR A 408 -3.22 13.28 -8.93
CA TYR A 408 -2.74 12.20 -8.09
C TYR A 408 -2.07 11.15 -8.96
N ARG A 409 -0.88 10.73 -8.55
CA ARG A 409 -0.12 9.63 -9.13
C ARG A 409 -0.04 8.49 -8.13
N THR A 410 -0.34 7.28 -8.58
CA THR A 410 0.12 6.05 -7.92
C THR A 410 1.16 5.37 -8.77
N GLN A 411 2.15 4.78 -8.12
CA GLN A 411 3.09 3.86 -8.75
C GLN A 411 3.18 2.63 -7.87
N ASN A 412 2.84 1.46 -8.41
CA ASN A 412 3.00 0.19 -7.71
C ASN A 412 4.47 -0.13 -7.49
N ALA A 413 4.77 -1.00 -6.52
CA ALA A 413 6.12 -1.46 -6.27
C ALA A 413 6.72 -2.15 -7.52
N ASP A 414 8.00 -1.86 -7.81
CA ASP A 414 8.74 -2.44 -8.94
C ASP A 414 10.23 -2.58 -8.55
N GLY A 415 10.71 -3.83 -8.45
CA GLY A 415 12.06 -4.13 -7.96
C GLY A 415 12.31 -3.59 -6.55
N VAL A 416 13.25 -2.65 -6.42
CA VAL A 416 13.59 -1.99 -5.14
C VAL A 416 12.69 -0.81 -4.79
N LEU A 417 11.82 -0.37 -5.71
CA LEU A 417 10.86 0.70 -5.46
C LEU A 417 9.69 0.19 -4.63
N LEU A 418 9.40 0.87 -3.52
CA LEU A 418 8.13 0.71 -2.81
C LEU A 418 7.00 1.43 -3.55
N ARG A 419 5.76 1.07 -3.24
CA ARG A 419 4.59 1.78 -3.78
C ARG A 419 4.63 3.23 -3.32
N THR A 420 4.43 4.15 -4.27
CA THR A 420 4.39 5.60 -3.98
C THR A 420 3.03 6.19 -4.33
N SER A 421 2.63 7.17 -3.52
CA SER A 421 1.43 7.99 -3.74
C SER A 421 1.85 9.45 -3.75
N ASN A 422 1.58 10.14 -4.84
CA ASN A 422 1.98 11.52 -5.00
C ASN A 422 0.78 12.40 -5.34
N THR A 423 0.59 13.50 -4.63
CA THR A 423 -0.39 14.53 -4.97
C THR A 423 0.33 15.78 -5.42
N PHE A 424 -0.30 16.50 -6.35
CA PHE A 424 0.16 17.81 -6.78
C PHE A 424 -1.05 18.69 -7.06
N TYR A 425 -0.96 19.97 -6.74
CA TYR A 425 -1.97 20.96 -7.11
C TYR A 425 -1.38 22.36 -7.10
N GLY A 426 -2.02 23.25 -7.83
CA GLY A 426 -1.57 24.63 -7.94
C GLY A 426 -2.52 25.48 -8.76
N GLY A 427 -2.14 26.74 -8.92
CA GLY A 427 -2.86 27.70 -9.72
C GLY A 427 -1.92 28.69 -10.37
N ALA A 428 -2.38 29.24 -11.50
CA ALA A 428 -1.66 30.25 -12.25
C ALA A 428 -2.61 31.34 -12.75
N ILE A 429 -2.06 32.53 -12.89
CA ILE A 429 -2.66 33.64 -13.61
C ILE A 429 -1.78 33.97 -14.80
N GLY A 430 -2.38 34.45 -15.88
CA GLY A 430 -1.64 34.85 -17.06
C GLY A 430 -2.34 35.89 -17.89
N ILE A 431 -1.55 36.47 -18.79
CA ILE A 431 -1.97 37.45 -19.78
C ILE A 431 -1.48 37.00 -21.15
N GLU A 432 -2.29 37.21 -22.17
CA GLU A 432 -1.96 36.95 -23.57
C GLU A 432 -2.38 38.11 -24.45
N LYS A 433 -1.64 38.31 -25.53
CA LYS A 433 -1.91 39.34 -26.53
C LYS A 433 -1.77 38.78 -27.93
N GLN A 434 -2.72 39.13 -28.80
CA GLN A 434 -2.62 38.89 -30.23
C GLN A 434 -1.70 39.94 -30.87
N VAL A 435 -0.42 39.61 -31.04
CA VAL A 435 0.61 40.56 -31.53
C VAL A 435 0.56 40.71 -33.06
N ARG A 436 0.16 39.64 -33.77
CA ARG A 436 -0.13 39.63 -35.20
C ARG A 436 -1.37 38.79 -35.46
N TYR A 437 -2.01 38.89 -36.61
CA TYR A 437 -3.19 38.08 -36.97
C TYR A 437 -2.96 36.55 -36.94
N ASP A 438 -1.70 36.11 -36.89
CA ASP A 438 -1.25 34.72 -36.85
C ASP A 438 -0.38 34.38 -35.64
N LEU A 439 -0.05 35.35 -34.77
CA LEU A 439 0.82 35.16 -33.61
C LEU A 439 0.17 35.69 -32.34
N ARG A 440 0.04 34.80 -31.35
CA ARG A 440 -0.31 35.12 -29.97
C ARG A 440 0.86 34.85 -29.05
N VAL A 441 1.10 35.74 -28.10
CA VAL A 441 2.14 35.61 -27.08
C VAL A 441 1.52 35.82 -25.72
N GLY A 442 1.97 35.09 -24.71
CA GLY A 442 1.51 35.26 -23.34
C GLY A 442 2.58 34.97 -22.31
N ALA A 443 2.29 35.40 -21.08
CA ALA A 443 3.10 35.22 -19.90
C ALA A 443 2.21 34.76 -18.74
N PHE A 444 2.78 34.00 -17.81
CA PHE A 444 2.06 33.52 -16.64
C PHE A 444 2.97 33.35 -15.43
N ALA A 445 2.35 33.36 -14.25
CA ALA A 445 2.99 33.06 -12.98
C ALA A 445 1.99 32.35 -12.05
N GLY A 446 2.52 31.56 -11.12
CA GLY A 446 1.70 30.76 -10.23
C GLY A 446 2.48 30.11 -9.10
N GLY A 447 1.76 29.33 -8.31
CA GLY A 447 2.31 28.56 -7.21
C GLY A 447 1.54 27.27 -7.00
N GLY A 448 2.15 26.34 -6.28
CA GLY A 448 1.54 25.06 -5.97
C GLY A 448 2.32 24.26 -4.95
N THR A 449 1.79 23.10 -4.63
CA THR A 449 2.38 22.18 -3.65
C THR A 449 2.38 20.78 -4.23
N THR A 450 3.42 20.01 -3.90
CA THR A 450 3.49 18.57 -4.15
C THR A 450 3.72 17.84 -2.85
N ARG A 451 3.15 16.64 -2.73
CA ARG A 451 3.39 15.73 -1.60
C ARG A 451 3.61 14.33 -2.12
N SER A 452 4.65 13.68 -1.61
CA SER A 452 5.03 12.31 -1.91
C SER A 452 5.00 11.49 -0.62
N THR A 453 4.26 10.39 -0.61
CA THR A 453 4.28 9.41 0.48
C THR A 453 4.67 8.04 -0.03
N ILE A 454 5.38 7.30 0.81
CA ILE A 454 5.93 5.98 0.47
C ILE A 454 5.28 4.94 1.39
N GLU A 455 4.97 3.77 0.83
CA GLU A 455 4.41 2.65 1.59
C GLU A 455 5.33 2.20 2.74
N LEU A 456 4.77 1.42 3.67
CA LEU A 456 5.45 1.02 4.91
C LEU A 456 5.86 2.20 5.81
N ASN A 457 5.31 3.39 5.54
CA ASN A 457 5.60 4.62 6.27
C ASN A 457 7.10 4.93 6.30
N THR A 458 7.85 4.60 5.23
CA THR A 458 9.32 4.78 5.19
C THR A 458 9.74 6.24 5.08
N GLY A 459 8.85 7.11 4.59
CA GLY A 459 9.08 8.55 4.55
C GLY A 459 8.06 9.33 3.73
N ASP A 460 8.18 10.64 3.79
CA ASP A 460 7.41 11.59 3.00
C ASP A 460 8.25 12.79 2.56
N THR A 461 7.82 13.46 1.50
CA THR A 461 8.42 14.71 1.03
C THR A 461 7.31 15.68 0.63
N ASN A 462 7.39 16.90 1.14
CA ASN A 462 6.47 17.99 0.82
C ASN A 462 7.26 19.10 0.14
N SER A 463 6.75 19.63 -0.97
CA SER A 463 7.41 20.70 -1.69
C SER A 463 6.44 21.83 -1.99
N ASN A 464 6.84 23.07 -1.69
CA ASN A 464 6.15 24.27 -2.11
C ASN A 464 6.88 24.85 -3.32
N LEU A 465 6.14 25.16 -4.39
CA LEU A 465 6.68 25.60 -5.66
C LEU A 465 6.12 26.97 -6.05
N GLY A 466 6.99 27.82 -6.58
CA GLY A 466 6.63 29.05 -7.30
C GLY A 466 7.16 28.95 -8.73
N PHE A 467 6.34 29.30 -9.72
CA PHE A 467 6.70 29.15 -11.13
C PHE A 467 6.19 30.29 -11.99
N GLY A 468 6.77 30.41 -13.19
CA GLY A 468 6.30 31.31 -14.24
C GLY A 468 6.85 30.93 -15.60
N GLY A 469 6.35 31.56 -16.64
CA GLY A 469 6.74 31.22 -18.00
C GLY A 469 6.20 32.14 -19.07
N LEU A 470 6.66 31.89 -20.28
CA LEU A 470 6.26 32.54 -21.51
C LEU A 470 5.78 31.48 -22.51
N TYR A 471 4.81 31.84 -23.33
CA TYR A 471 4.35 31.00 -24.41
C TYR A 471 4.02 31.81 -25.65
N ALA A 472 4.14 31.17 -26.80
CA ALA A 472 3.77 31.72 -28.09
C ALA A 472 3.04 30.67 -28.92
N ARG A 473 2.07 31.13 -29.69
CA ARG A 473 1.35 30.30 -30.64
C ARG A 473 1.29 30.98 -31.99
N TYR A 474 1.81 30.29 -32.99
CA TYR A 474 1.85 30.72 -34.37
C TYR A 474 0.90 29.86 -35.22
N PHE A 475 0.06 30.48 -36.03
CA PHE A 475 -0.88 29.80 -36.92
C PHE A 475 -0.52 30.00 -38.38
N ARG A 476 -0.52 28.92 -39.16
CA ARG A 476 -0.40 28.97 -40.63
C ARG A 476 -1.53 28.15 -41.25
N GLY A 477 -2.59 28.82 -41.66
CA GLY A 477 -3.82 28.17 -42.10
C GLY A 477 -4.44 27.34 -40.97
N ALA A 478 -4.67 26.05 -41.24
CA ALA A 478 -5.18 25.08 -40.26
C ALA A 478 -4.09 24.53 -39.32
N SER A 479 -2.81 24.72 -39.63
CA SER A 479 -1.71 24.27 -38.79
C SER A 479 -1.35 25.30 -37.72
N PHE A 480 -0.87 24.84 -36.57
CA PHE A 480 -0.31 25.70 -35.54
C PHE A 480 1.00 25.13 -34.97
N LEU A 481 1.86 26.04 -34.55
CA LEU A 481 3.03 25.78 -33.73
C LEU A 481 2.84 26.46 -32.38
N TYR A 482 3.00 25.71 -31.30
CA TYR A 482 2.99 26.19 -29.93
C TYR A 482 4.39 26.00 -29.36
N ALA A 483 4.93 27.04 -28.74
CA ALA A 483 6.19 26.99 -28.02
C ALA A 483 6.00 27.61 -26.65
N ALA A 484 6.55 26.99 -25.62
CA ALA A 484 6.53 27.52 -24.27
C ALA A 484 7.83 27.25 -23.53
N VAL A 485 8.15 28.13 -22.59
CA VAL A 485 9.19 27.89 -21.60
C VAL A 485 8.63 28.28 -20.24
N GLN A 486 8.75 27.36 -19.29
CA GLN A 486 8.41 27.62 -17.90
C GLN A 486 9.57 27.27 -17.00
N GLY A 487 9.62 27.87 -15.83
CA GLY A 487 10.57 27.51 -14.79
C GLY A 487 10.06 27.95 -13.43
N GLY A 488 10.67 27.39 -12.38
CA GLY A 488 10.24 27.66 -11.02
C GLY A 488 11.25 27.21 -9.98
N GLY A 489 11.07 27.70 -8.76
CA GLY A 489 11.80 27.27 -7.58
C GLY A 489 10.93 26.38 -6.70
N SER A 490 11.56 25.48 -5.94
CA SER A 490 10.90 24.69 -4.91
C SER A 490 11.62 24.79 -3.57
N GLN A 491 10.86 24.79 -2.49
CA GLN A 491 11.35 24.50 -1.15
C GLN A 491 10.81 23.14 -0.75
N ASN A 492 11.69 22.22 -0.35
CA ASN A 492 11.36 20.82 -0.11
C ASN A 492 11.72 20.48 1.33
N ASP A 493 10.79 19.81 2.01
CA ASP A 493 10.97 19.24 3.33
C ASP A 493 10.77 17.73 3.23
N THR A 494 11.73 16.96 3.75
CA THR A 494 11.73 15.50 3.69
C THR A 494 11.82 14.90 5.08
N SER A 495 11.15 13.77 5.26
CA SER A 495 11.13 12.99 6.49
C SER A 495 11.37 11.53 6.14
N ARG A 496 12.27 10.87 6.88
CA ARG A 496 12.66 9.48 6.72
C ARG A 496 12.45 8.76 8.05
N ASN A 497 11.55 7.77 8.06
CA ASN A 497 11.37 6.92 9.23
C ASN A 497 12.29 5.71 9.11
N ILE A 498 12.97 5.41 10.22
CA ILE A 498 14.11 4.51 10.24
C ILE A 498 13.90 3.51 11.36
N ASN A 499 13.96 2.23 11.03
CA ASN A 499 13.98 1.20 12.07
C ASN A 499 15.34 1.21 12.75
N ASN A 500 15.36 1.51 14.05
CA ASN A 500 16.57 1.43 14.87
C ASN A 500 16.33 0.45 16.02
N ASN A 501 17.12 -0.64 16.04
CA ASN A 501 16.93 -1.69 17.02
C ASN A 501 17.22 -1.27 18.48
N LEU A 502 17.99 -0.20 18.69
CA LEU A 502 18.31 0.32 20.02
C LEU A 502 17.50 1.57 20.39
N ALA A 503 16.70 2.14 19.47
CA ALA A 503 15.84 3.27 19.76
C ALA A 503 14.61 2.84 20.58
N ALA A 504 14.13 3.72 21.46
CA ALA A 504 12.88 3.50 22.18
C ALA A 504 11.71 3.33 21.20
N GLY A 505 11.01 2.20 21.27
CA GLY A 505 9.93 1.87 20.32
C GLY A 505 10.40 1.42 18.93
N GLY A 506 11.72 1.31 18.70
CA GLY A 506 12.32 0.73 17.50
C GLY A 506 12.36 1.64 16.28
N LEU A 507 12.12 2.94 16.44
CA LEU A 507 11.99 3.89 15.33
C LEU A 507 12.69 5.22 15.63
N GLU A 508 13.32 5.79 14.61
CA GLU A 508 13.79 7.17 14.57
C GLU A 508 13.20 7.87 13.35
N THR A 509 13.15 9.20 13.39
CA THR A 509 12.74 10.02 12.25
C THR A 509 13.82 11.03 11.94
N ALA A 510 14.44 10.91 10.76
CA ALA A 510 15.37 11.89 10.23
C ALA A 510 14.61 12.92 9.38
N LYS A 511 15.00 14.18 9.45
CA LYS A 511 14.40 15.30 8.70
C LYS A 511 15.44 16.08 7.94
N GLY A 512 15.12 16.49 6.71
CA GLY A 512 15.96 17.34 5.88
C GLY A 512 15.15 18.42 5.17
N SER A 513 15.80 19.50 4.77
CA SER A 513 15.19 20.53 3.93
C SER A 513 16.19 21.04 2.88
N TYR A 514 15.69 21.34 1.68
CA TYR A 514 16.51 21.82 0.57
C TYR A 514 15.70 22.61 -0.44
N SER A 515 16.34 23.57 -1.08
CA SER A 515 15.78 24.30 -2.22
C SER A 515 16.06 23.56 -3.53
N GLY A 516 15.22 23.78 -4.54
CA GLY A 516 15.46 23.34 -5.91
C GLY A 516 14.96 24.33 -6.94
N TRP A 517 15.28 24.10 -8.20
CA TRP A 517 14.74 24.86 -9.33
C TRP A 517 14.58 23.97 -10.57
N TYR A 518 13.75 24.40 -11.51
CA TYR A 518 13.56 23.70 -12.77
C TYR A 518 13.32 24.65 -13.94
N ILE A 519 13.56 24.14 -15.15
CA ILE A 519 13.15 24.74 -16.42
C ILE A 519 12.56 23.65 -17.33
N SER A 520 11.48 23.97 -18.04
CA SER A 520 10.78 23.04 -18.90
C SER A 520 10.37 23.72 -20.22
N PRO A 521 11.24 23.75 -21.25
CA PRO A 521 10.84 24.13 -22.60
C PRO A 521 9.97 23.07 -23.28
N GLU A 522 9.03 23.53 -24.11
CA GLU A 522 8.06 22.70 -24.83
C GLU A 522 7.81 23.23 -26.24
N LEU A 523 7.64 22.32 -27.19
CA LEU A 523 7.21 22.59 -28.55
C LEU A 523 6.08 21.62 -28.92
N ARG A 524 5.01 22.13 -29.54
CA ARG A 524 3.91 21.31 -30.06
C ARG A 524 3.48 21.78 -31.43
N LEU A 525 3.39 20.84 -32.37
CA LEU A 525 2.87 21.06 -33.72
C LEU A 525 1.50 20.38 -33.80
N GLY A 526 0.51 21.06 -34.38
CA GLY A 526 -0.79 20.47 -34.62
C GLY A 526 -1.47 20.99 -35.88
N HIS A 527 -2.52 20.28 -36.30
CA HIS A 527 -3.28 20.61 -37.50
C HIS A 527 -4.77 20.42 -37.26
N ASN A 528 -5.57 21.43 -37.59
CA ASN A 528 -7.02 21.41 -37.39
C ASN A 528 -7.73 20.89 -38.64
N ILE A 529 -8.32 19.71 -38.56
CA ILE A 529 -9.09 19.09 -39.64
C ILE A 529 -10.57 19.35 -39.35
N ALA A 530 -11.20 20.19 -40.17
CA ALA A 530 -12.65 20.39 -40.11
C ALA A 530 -13.36 19.13 -40.64
N LEU A 531 -14.13 18.46 -39.78
CA LEU A 531 -14.92 17.28 -40.15
C LEU A 531 -16.32 17.63 -40.67
N GLY A 532 -16.65 18.94 -40.67
CA GLY A 532 -17.94 19.45 -41.11
C GLY A 532 -18.91 19.73 -39.96
N ARG A 533 -20.18 19.94 -40.32
CA ARG A 533 -21.27 20.25 -39.40
C ARG A 533 -22.27 19.10 -39.42
N VAL A 534 -22.69 18.66 -38.24
CA VAL A 534 -23.80 17.71 -38.06
C VAL A 534 -24.81 18.37 -37.12
N MET A 535 -26.04 18.56 -37.60
CA MET A 535 -27.06 19.38 -36.92
C MET A 535 -26.52 20.80 -36.63
N ASP A 536 -26.65 21.29 -35.39
CA ASP A 536 -26.19 22.61 -34.97
C ASP A 536 -24.75 22.62 -34.42
N SER A 537 -24.00 21.52 -34.58
CA SER A 537 -22.65 21.39 -34.02
C SER A 537 -21.57 21.25 -35.11
N GLN A 538 -20.46 21.97 -34.95
CA GLN A 538 -19.25 21.85 -35.77
C GLN A 538 -18.27 20.88 -35.13
N TYR A 539 -17.66 20.02 -35.94
CA TYR A 539 -16.69 19.03 -35.49
C TYR A 539 -15.30 19.32 -36.07
N THR A 540 -14.29 19.32 -35.20
CA THR A 540 -12.88 19.51 -35.59
C THR A 540 -12.02 18.41 -34.95
N LEU A 541 -11.26 17.71 -35.77
CA LEU A 541 -10.23 16.77 -35.32
C LEU A 541 -8.87 17.47 -35.35
N THR A 542 -8.14 17.42 -34.24
CA THR A 542 -6.84 18.06 -34.09
C THR A 542 -5.79 17.01 -33.73
N PRO A 543 -5.11 16.40 -34.70
CA PRO A 543 -3.85 15.72 -34.46
C PRO A 543 -2.77 16.71 -34.01
N SER A 544 -2.00 16.33 -32.99
CA SER A 544 -0.81 17.07 -32.58
C SER A 544 0.30 16.16 -32.08
N ILE A 545 1.53 16.63 -32.23
CA ILE A 545 2.73 16.02 -31.67
C ILE A 545 3.48 17.09 -30.87
N GLY A 546 3.94 16.73 -29.68
CA GLY A 546 4.65 17.62 -28.78
C GLY A 546 5.89 16.97 -28.19
N VAL A 547 6.90 17.79 -27.92
CA VAL A 547 8.11 17.42 -27.19
C VAL A 547 8.31 18.42 -26.07
N ARG A 548 8.57 17.91 -24.88
CA ARG A 548 8.84 18.71 -23.68
C ARG A 548 10.10 18.17 -23.01
N TYR A 549 11.05 19.06 -22.75
CA TYR A 549 12.22 18.72 -21.96
C TYR A 549 12.05 19.35 -20.58
N LEU A 550 12.36 18.62 -19.52
CA LEU A 550 12.41 19.13 -18.15
C LEU A 550 13.83 18.91 -17.65
N TYR A 551 14.43 19.98 -17.14
CA TYR A 551 15.65 19.93 -16.35
C TYR A 551 15.39 20.53 -14.98
N GLY A 552 15.79 19.83 -13.93
CA GLY A 552 15.68 20.29 -12.55
C GLY A 552 16.97 20.06 -11.77
N SER A 553 17.20 20.89 -10.77
CA SER A 553 18.29 20.73 -9.81
C SER A 553 17.76 20.89 -8.39
N PHE A 554 18.10 19.92 -7.54
CA PHE A 554 17.82 19.94 -6.11
C PHE A 554 19.13 20.19 -5.36
N GLY A 555 19.10 21.13 -4.41
CA GLY A 555 20.22 21.40 -3.52
C GLY A 555 20.55 20.19 -2.64
N GLY A 556 21.81 20.10 -2.23
CA GLY A 556 22.21 19.11 -1.23
C GLY A 556 21.67 19.47 0.15
N TYR A 557 21.55 18.46 1.02
CA TYR A 557 21.12 18.63 2.41
C TYR A 557 21.78 17.61 3.32
N THR A 558 21.75 17.88 4.62
CA THR A 558 22.11 16.91 5.65
C THR A 558 20.90 16.75 6.56
N GLU A 559 20.49 15.50 6.78
CA GLU A 559 19.41 15.20 7.70
C GLU A 559 19.79 15.51 9.16
N THR A 560 18.78 15.65 10.01
CA THR A 560 18.89 15.79 11.46
C THR A 560 17.86 14.91 12.16
N GLY A 561 18.07 14.59 13.44
CA GLY A 561 17.10 13.85 14.27
C GLY A 561 17.29 12.33 14.31
N SER A 562 18.29 11.78 13.61
CA SER A 562 18.66 10.36 13.68
C SER A 562 20.12 10.16 14.07
N THR A 563 20.43 8.97 14.59
CA THR A 563 21.79 8.47 14.85
C THR A 563 22.57 8.16 13.56
N ALA A 564 21.89 8.01 12.41
CA ALA A 564 22.52 7.87 11.10
C ALA A 564 21.89 8.84 10.08
N ASN A 565 22.17 10.14 10.28
CA ASN A 565 21.74 11.18 9.35
C ASN A 565 22.40 10.99 7.98
N LEU A 566 21.59 11.07 6.92
CA LEU A 566 22.05 11.05 5.53
C LEU A 566 22.51 12.44 5.11
N THR A 567 23.68 12.53 4.50
CA THR A 567 24.12 13.72 3.76
C THR A 567 23.96 13.46 2.28
N VAL A 568 23.17 14.26 1.58
CA VAL A 568 22.91 14.14 0.15
C VAL A 568 23.52 15.32 -0.57
N ASN A 569 24.31 15.07 -1.61
CA ASN A 569 24.84 16.13 -2.47
C ASN A 569 23.74 16.68 -3.38
N SER A 570 24.02 17.81 -4.04
CA SER A 570 23.10 18.33 -5.06
C SER A 570 22.82 17.30 -6.15
N GLN A 571 21.57 17.21 -6.58
CA GLN A 571 21.12 16.26 -7.60
C GLN A 571 20.50 17.01 -8.77
N THR A 572 20.57 16.40 -9.95
CA THR A 572 19.89 16.91 -11.15
C THR A 572 18.92 15.86 -11.64
N VAL A 573 17.79 16.31 -12.20
CA VAL A 573 16.86 15.45 -12.91
C VAL A 573 16.67 15.97 -14.33
N GLY A 574 16.61 15.07 -15.29
CA GLY A 574 16.30 15.40 -16.68
C GLY A 574 15.28 14.41 -17.22
N THR A 575 14.25 14.90 -17.89
CA THR A 575 13.29 14.05 -18.62
C THR A 575 12.93 14.66 -19.96
N LEU A 576 12.95 13.85 -21.00
CA LEU A 576 12.37 14.15 -22.31
C LEU A 576 11.02 13.47 -22.43
N GLU A 577 9.98 14.24 -22.69
CA GLU A 577 8.61 13.77 -22.89
C GLU A 577 8.18 14.00 -24.32
N GLU A 578 7.62 12.97 -24.94
CA GLU A 578 7.05 12.98 -26.29
C GLU A 578 5.57 12.64 -26.20
N ARG A 579 4.72 13.44 -26.83
CA ARG A 579 3.27 13.27 -26.75
C ARG A 579 2.65 13.33 -28.14
N ALA A 580 1.94 12.28 -28.52
CA ALA A 580 1.09 12.27 -29.72
C ALA A 580 -0.38 12.26 -29.28
N GLU A 581 -1.16 13.23 -29.74
CA GLU A 581 -2.53 13.47 -29.29
C GLU A 581 -3.50 13.60 -30.47
N LEU A 582 -4.67 12.98 -30.33
CA LEU A 582 -5.84 13.23 -31.16
C LEU A 582 -6.92 13.89 -30.28
N LYS A 583 -7.31 15.10 -30.65
CA LYS A 583 -8.40 15.83 -29.99
C LYS A 583 -9.59 16.00 -30.92
N LEU A 584 -10.74 15.45 -30.55
CA LEU A 584 -12.01 15.70 -31.24
C LEU A 584 -12.81 16.75 -30.47
N THR A 585 -13.08 17.89 -31.10
CA THR A 585 -13.86 18.98 -30.52
C THR A 585 -15.20 19.12 -31.22
N ARG A 586 -16.27 19.17 -30.43
CA ARG A 586 -17.63 19.53 -30.83
C ARG A 586 -17.93 20.93 -30.34
N ALA A 587 -18.20 21.87 -31.24
CA ALA A 587 -18.62 23.23 -30.92
C ALA A 587 -20.11 23.43 -31.25
N THR A 588 -20.90 23.79 -30.25
CA THR A 588 -22.33 24.11 -30.38
C THR A 588 -22.53 25.60 -30.11
N GLN A 589 -23.14 26.29 -31.07
CA GLN A 589 -23.50 27.70 -30.93
C GLN A 589 -24.95 27.80 -30.47
N PHE A 590 -25.21 28.53 -29.38
CA PHE A 590 -26.58 28.76 -28.89
C PHE A 590 -27.13 30.10 -29.37
N ASN A 591 -26.27 31.12 -29.44
CA ASN A 591 -26.59 32.45 -29.94
C ASN A 591 -25.29 33.16 -30.38
N ALA A 592 -25.39 34.43 -30.77
CA ALA A 592 -24.24 35.18 -31.29
C ALA A 592 -23.07 35.33 -30.30
N THR A 593 -23.33 35.27 -28.99
CA THR A 593 -22.32 35.47 -27.94
C THR A 593 -22.01 34.22 -27.14
N THR A 594 -22.79 33.14 -27.30
CA THR A 594 -22.75 31.98 -26.41
C THR A 594 -22.49 30.68 -27.14
N ALA A 595 -21.44 29.97 -26.73
CA ALA A 595 -21.01 28.69 -27.31
C ALA A 595 -20.59 27.69 -26.23
N LEU A 596 -20.84 26.41 -26.48
CA LEU A 596 -20.28 25.29 -25.72
C LEU A 596 -19.36 24.48 -26.61
N LEU A 597 -18.12 24.30 -26.17
CA LEU A 597 -17.17 23.37 -26.75
C LEU A 597 -17.05 22.18 -25.82
N ILE A 598 -17.17 20.98 -26.37
CA ILE A 598 -16.88 19.72 -25.68
C ILE A 598 -15.78 19.04 -26.46
N ASP A 599 -14.76 18.55 -25.76
CA ASP A 599 -13.70 17.80 -26.38
C ASP A 599 -13.43 16.46 -25.70
N VAL A 600 -12.98 15.51 -26.52
CA VAL A 600 -12.44 14.23 -26.09
C VAL A 600 -11.06 14.09 -26.69
N THR A 601 -10.12 13.65 -25.86
CA THR A 601 -8.71 13.50 -26.23
C THR A 601 -8.26 12.08 -25.97
N GLY A 602 -7.35 11.59 -26.81
CA GLY A 602 -6.68 10.31 -26.62
C GLY A 602 -5.34 10.32 -27.33
N GLY A 603 -4.39 9.57 -26.79
CA GLY A 603 -3.05 9.55 -27.36
C GLY A 603 -2.06 8.66 -26.64
N ALA A 604 -0.81 8.81 -27.06
CA ALA A 604 0.33 8.09 -26.50
C ALA A 604 1.38 9.07 -25.98
N LEU A 605 2.09 8.66 -24.94
CA LEU A 605 3.13 9.41 -24.25
C LEU A 605 4.38 8.53 -24.12
N GLY A 606 5.55 9.08 -24.44
CA GLY A 606 6.86 8.53 -24.09
C GLY A 606 7.55 9.47 -23.12
N VAL A 607 8.21 8.94 -22.09
CA VAL A 607 9.04 9.71 -21.15
C VAL A 607 10.37 8.98 -20.97
N GLN A 608 11.46 9.67 -21.30
CA GLN A 608 12.83 9.17 -21.21
C GLN A 608 13.60 9.98 -20.17
N ARG A 609 14.25 9.32 -19.23
CA ARG A 609 15.16 9.96 -18.28
C ARG A 609 16.48 10.27 -18.97
N VAL A 610 16.98 11.48 -18.76
CA VAL A 610 18.19 11.99 -19.42
C VAL A 610 19.11 12.66 -18.40
N GLY A 611 20.41 12.48 -18.59
CA GLY A 611 21.44 12.94 -17.65
C GLY A 611 21.88 11.86 -16.66
N SER A 612 22.61 12.27 -15.61
CA SER A 612 23.09 11.34 -14.59
C SER A 612 21.92 10.80 -13.75
N ASN A 613 21.92 9.50 -13.53
CA ASN A 613 21.01 8.82 -12.61
C ASN A 613 21.70 8.52 -11.26
N THR A 614 22.87 9.10 -10.95
CA THR A 614 23.59 8.79 -9.72
C THR A 614 23.29 9.80 -8.63
N VAL A 615 22.87 9.31 -7.47
CA VAL A 615 22.81 10.04 -6.21
C VAL A 615 24.12 9.86 -5.48
N ASN A 616 24.82 10.96 -5.22
CA ASN A 616 25.98 10.97 -4.33
C ASN A 616 25.52 11.34 -2.93
N ALA A 617 25.73 10.44 -1.98
CA ALA A 617 25.35 10.64 -0.59
C ALA A 617 26.41 10.07 0.35
N ALA A 618 26.33 10.44 1.63
CA ALA A 618 27.13 9.88 2.70
C ALA A 618 26.27 9.46 3.89
N LEU A 619 26.53 8.27 4.42
CA LEU A 619 25.83 7.65 5.54
C LEU A 619 26.86 7.05 6.49
N LEU A 620 26.69 7.25 7.80
CA LEU A 620 27.70 6.87 8.81
C LEU A 620 29.11 7.40 8.51
N GLY A 621 29.20 8.58 7.88
CA GLY A 621 30.48 9.18 7.47
C GLY A 621 31.12 8.56 6.23
N GLN A 622 30.46 7.62 5.55
CA GLN A 622 30.98 6.93 4.36
C GLN A 622 30.23 7.34 3.11
N SER A 623 30.96 7.52 2.00
CA SER A 623 30.36 7.80 0.70
C SER A 623 29.63 6.56 0.16
N ILE A 624 28.36 6.72 -0.20
CA ILE A 624 27.47 5.69 -0.71
C ILE A 624 26.76 6.17 -1.99
N PRO A 625 27.47 6.23 -3.13
CA PRO A 625 26.81 6.58 -4.40
C PRO A 625 25.87 5.44 -4.84
N PHE A 626 24.69 5.79 -5.35
CA PHE A 626 23.73 4.81 -5.87
C PHE A 626 22.94 5.36 -7.05
N ALA A 627 22.47 4.46 -7.93
CA ALA A 627 21.61 4.83 -9.04
C ALA A 627 20.16 5.08 -8.56
N VAL A 628 19.50 6.09 -9.12
CA VAL A 628 18.08 6.37 -8.92
C VAL A 628 17.27 5.21 -9.51
N PRO A 629 16.46 4.51 -8.72
CA PRO A 629 15.74 3.33 -9.18
C PRO A 629 14.59 3.65 -10.14
N GLY A 630 14.05 2.59 -10.75
CA GLY A 630 12.97 2.62 -11.72
C GLY A 630 13.45 2.70 -13.17
N LYS A 631 12.51 2.48 -14.10
CA LYS A 631 12.77 2.47 -15.55
C LYS A 631 13.23 3.85 -16.02
N ASP A 632 14.24 3.88 -16.88
CA ASP A 632 14.71 5.10 -17.54
C ASP A 632 13.76 5.53 -18.65
N ASP A 633 13.21 4.57 -19.40
CA ASP A 633 12.22 4.82 -20.44
C ASP A 633 10.86 4.25 -20.05
N THR A 634 9.84 5.09 -20.15
CA THR A 634 8.44 4.71 -19.89
C THR A 634 7.57 5.19 -21.04
N TRP A 635 6.52 4.44 -21.33
CA TRP A 635 5.56 4.80 -22.36
C TRP A 635 4.16 4.51 -21.86
N GLY A 636 3.16 5.17 -22.42
CA GLY A 636 1.83 5.13 -21.88
C GLY A 636 0.76 5.60 -22.85
N GLY A 637 -0.48 5.32 -22.47
CA GLY A 637 -1.67 5.85 -23.14
C GLY A 637 -2.39 6.80 -22.21
N PHE A 638 -2.97 7.86 -22.78
CA PHE A 638 -3.83 8.77 -22.03
C PHE A 638 -5.17 8.97 -22.74
N GLY A 639 -6.18 9.32 -21.94
CA GLY A 639 -7.49 9.72 -22.40
C GLY A 639 -8.05 10.81 -21.51
N GLY A 640 -8.75 11.77 -22.11
CA GLY A 640 -9.30 12.89 -21.37
C GLY A 640 -10.54 13.46 -22.01
N ALA A 641 -11.25 14.30 -21.24
CA ALA A 641 -12.40 15.03 -21.73
C ALA A 641 -12.40 16.44 -21.14
N GLY A 642 -12.85 17.39 -21.95
CA GLY A 642 -12.89 18.81 -21.62
C GLY A 642 -14.20 19.46 -22.02
N MET A 643 -14.52 20.56 -21.35
CA MET A 643 -15.57 21.48 -21.74
C MET A 643 -15.10 22.93 -21.62
N GLU A 644 -15.59 23.75 -22.53
CA GLU A 644 -15.43 25.20 -22.47
C GLU A 644 -16.76 25.88 -22.77
N TRP A 645 -17.24 26.69 -21.83
CA TRP A 645 -18.41 27.55 -22.00
C TRP A 645 -17.94 28.98 -22.30
N ARG A 646 -18.38 29.55 -23.42
CA ARG A 646 -18.06 30.92 -23.80
C ARG A 646 -19.34 31.75 -23.78
N THR A 647 -19.31 32.91 -23.15
CA THR A 647 -20.38 33.90 -23.17
C THR A 647 -19.79 35.31 -23.25
N GLY A 648 -19.98 35.97 -24.39
CA GLY A 648 -19.32 37.24 -24.70
C GLY A 648 -17.80 37.13 -24.52
N ASP A 649 -17.25 38.02 -23.71
CA ASP A 649 -15.82 38.12 -23.41
C ASP A 649 -15.30 37.10 -22.39
N VAL A 650 -16.20 36.30 -21.81
CA VAL A 650 -15.87 35.37 -20.72
C VAL A 650 -15.86 33.93 -21.23
N GLY A 651 -14.85 33.18 -20.83
CA GLY A 651 -14.73 31.74 -21.04
C GLY A 651 -14.52 30.99 -19.73
N LEU A 652 -15.31 29.95 -19.48
CA LEU A 652 -15.15 29.01 -18.38
C LEU A 652 -14.69 27.66 -18.93
N PHE A 653 -13.74 27.03 -18.26
CA PHE A 653 -13.09 25.81 -18.73
C PHE A 653 -12.96 24.78 -17.61
N ALA A 654 -13.15 23.52 -17.96
CA ALA A 654 -12.81 22.37 -17.12
C ALA A 654 -12.38 21.17 -17.98
N SER A 655 -11.42 20.38 -17.51
CA SER A 655 -11.06 19.10 -18.15
C SER A 655 -10.42 18.13 -17.16
N GLY A 656 -10.53 16.83 -17.46
CA GLY A 656 -9.83 15.77 -16.75
C GLY A 656 -9.06 14.86 -17.72
N GLU A 657 -7.95 14.30 -17.25
CA GLU A 657 -7.09 13.36 -17.97
C GLU A 657 -6.74 12.17 -17.06
N TYR A 658 -6.78 10.98 -17.65
CA TYR A 658 -6.25 9.74 -17.11
C TYR A 658 -5.07 9.30 -17.96
N LEU A 659 -3.93 9.04 -17.32
CA LEU A 659 -2.71 8.53 -17.93
C LEU A 659 -2.31 7.22 -17.26
N TRP A 660 -1.97 6.22 -18.07
CA TRP A 660 -1.36 4.97 -17.63
C TRP A 660 0.02 4.83 -18.26
N LEU A 661 1.00 4.34 -17.50
CA LEU A 661 2.39 4.16 -17.91
C LEU A 661 2.86 2.71 -17.74
N SER A 662 3.84 2.31 -18.54
CA SER A 662 4.42 0.96 -18.60
C SER A 662 5.27 0.57 -17.38
N ASP A 663 5.48 1.49 -16.45
CA ASP A 663 6.11 1.27 -15.14
C ASP A 663 5.07 1.07 -14.01
N SER A 664 3.86 0.66 -14.39
CA SER A 664 2.73 0.45 -13.49
C SER A 664 2.30 1.71 -12.72
N SER A 665 2.59 2.88 -13.29
CA SER A 665 2.06 4.15 -12.77
C SER A 665 0.75 4.53 -13.43
N THR A 666 -0.12 5.16 -12.65
CA THR A 666 -1.30 5.87 -13.17
C THR A 666 -1.32 7.28 -12.65
N VAL A 667 -1.79 8.22 -13.46
CA VAL A 667 -1.97 9.62 -13.10
C VAL A 667 -3.38 10.03 -13.47
N ILE A 668 -4.09 10.60 -12.49
CA ILE A 668 -5.38 11.27 -12.70
C ILE A 668 -5.13 12.75 -12.45
N SER A 669 -5.50 13.58 -13.41
CA SER A 669 -5.35 15.02 -13.28
C SER A 669 -6.60 15.76 -13.76
N GLY A 670 -6.82 16.93 -13.19
CA GLY A 670 -7.92 17.82 -13.53
C GLY A 670 -7.45 19.26 -13.52
N LYS A 671 -8.08 20.08 -14.35
CA LYS A 671 -7.81 21.52 -14.46
C LYS A 671 -9.08 22.27 -14.79
N GLY A 672 -9.14 23.52 -14.37
CA GLY A 672 -10.27 24.40 -14.64
C GLY A 672 -9.93 25.86 -14.42
N GLY A 673 -10.75 26.77 -14.94
CA GLY A 673 -10.53 28.20 -14.74
C GLY A 673 -11.38 29.09 -15.61
N VAL A 674 -11.00 30.37 -15.62
CA VAL A 674 -11.70 31.46 -16.29
C VAL A 674 -10.76 32.26 -17.18
N ARG A 675 -11.30 32.83 -18.24
CA ARG A 675 -10.64 33.76 -19.15
C ARG A 675 -11.55 34.95 -19.41
N VAL A 676 -10.97 36.14 -19.50
CA VAL A 676 -11.64 37.38 -19.90
C VAL A 676 -10.84 38.01 -21.04
N ALA A 677 -11.50 38.29 -22.17
CA ALA A 677 -10.93 39.01 -23.32
C ALA A 677 -11.34 40.50 -23.30
N PHE A 678 -10.53 41.36 -23.94
CA PHE A 678 -10.78 42.80 -24.02
C PHE A 678 -10.69 43.32 -25.45
#